data_AF-A0A2W3Z4G9-F1
#
_entry.id   AF-A0A2W3Z4G9-F1
#
_cell.length_a   1.000
_cell.length_b   1.000
_cell.length_c   1.000
_cell.angle_alpha   90.00
_cell.angle_beta   90.00
_cell.angle_gamma   90.00
#
_symmetry.space_group_name_H-M   'P 1'
#
loop_
_entity.id
_entity.type
_entity.pdbx_description
1 polymer ?
#
loop_
_entity_poly.entity_id
_entity_poly.type
_entity_poly.pdbx_seq_one_letter_code
_entity_poly.pdbx_strand_id
1 'polypeptide(L)'
;MKEKSLRLNYIPIIVACLFMVIQRVLQSATVVPEYGSYASRFYIYQTINTIVMVGVNIFPIYLGFNSSKMKDKKVLKNISSYYLMYVATSLLVNIFFYVTKKSLNVKDYWSIFFPISQNHYSYAVSCVLALLCLPKIVRWWDDNSDQQIKSGLLLTSSMFVLLPTLFSKDIWSAQGGKNVVWIFYLLFVGYALKRLNLVQKVRLPILHLLFSGVLLISSIFAMTKISIFMRGDASTALRFCVPFSVLGMYYTLSLFATLQSRKRLKLNVPVSIIATTLISTQVAINSPVATYFIGTFYRKPYEKSGALWFKAIILSSVLWLGAAVLCTIINFLFQKTPVFKWLEKLVRVESVDEVKNKVLAVSKWLSQKRRLVLTAAFFYGFTIVQMFLISESRINVSVADTVNSYAFILLKRQAPIVLNVLIIMMFFLLLFVLTNKFWHSFVLTLMIDLLITISNYLKMSLREEPVLPADLKMLTGIKEILDMVNPFVILIGVIVVFVLAVSSYLLERRARQLYDLKPNGKKRITVMIVILVFFSSLFFVNHKNSPSYLMFNFFRVNRYFYNQKLGAQINGPIVQFLNNIDITIMDKPAGYSETAIQNIMEKYDKEANEINSNRLEWAENETFIFNLSESFSDPKRVPNLTIENDPIPYIRQTMKKNTSGWMLSNGYGGGTANMEWSSLTSLDISNLSPTLPTPYTQLVEKQLISPNITNLFDESIAIHPYAASLYNRKNVFNKFGFDKFYYVDGPDKLTYEDKIDDHIYISDASAYKETLEKINDNFDKTQFIQLSTMQNHMPYKENFYHENNYSFSGTAVVKNRQQELSTFMQGIHYTDEAVKEFIKELDKIEKPITFVFYGDHLPSIYSGNNMSKYGLVQHETDYFIYSNRYSRERSKKVNKKIVSPYNFPALALQQANVKITPFYALMTRVTNDILASTTDPSASISNNYNGQKIFVTNKNESITEDKLTKKQKELLQDYRLLQYDLTAGEEYASEWAIQSWTE
;
A
#
# COMPACT_ATOMS: atom_id res chain seq x y z
N MET A 1 9.95 -54.14 24.93
CA MET A 1 11.33 -53.59 24.82
C MET A 1 11.27 -52.20 24.17
N LYS A 2 12.15 -51.26 24.54
CA LYS A 2 12.38 -50.03 23.75
C LYS A 2 13.26 -50.38 22.54
N GLU A 3 12.86 -50.02 21.32
CA GLU A 3 13.76 -50.08 20.16
C GLU A 3 15.02 -49.25 20.46
N LYS A 4 16.22 -49.86 20.37
CA LYS A 4 17.47 -49.09 20.37
C LYS A 4 17.50 -48.23 19.11
N SER A 5 17.58 -46.91 19.27
CA SER A 5 17.56 -45.98 18.14
C SER A 5 18.71 -46.26 17.18
N LEU A 6 18.40 -46.42 15.89
CA LEU A 6 19.39 -46.66 14.86
C LEU A 6 20.38 -45.49 14.83
N ARG A 7 21.67 -45.78 15.04
CA ARG A 7 22.76 -44.80 14.93
C ARG A 7 23.57 -45.03 13.67
N LEU A 8 23.89 -43.94 12.96
CA LEU A 8 24.66 -43.96 11.70
C LEU A 8 25.76 -42.88 11.74
N ASN A 9 26.78 -43.03 10.88
CA ASN A 9 27.94 -42.12 10.82
C ASN A 9 27.50 -40.72 10.33
N TYR A 10 27.67 -39.69 11.15
CA TYR A 10 27.16 -38.34 10.89
C TYR A 10 28.05 -37.53 9.93
N ILE A 11 29.34 -37.85 9.80
CA ILE A 11 30.29 -37.00 9.07
C ILE A 11 29.93 -36.79 7.57
N PRO A 12 29.48 -37.80 6.80
CA PRO A 12 28.99 -37.57 5.44
C PRO A 12 27.84 -36.56 5.35
N ILE A 13 26.99 -36.49 6.39
CA ILE A 13 25.87 -35.54 6.46
C ILE A 13 26.36 -34.13 6.76
N ILE A 14 27.31 -33.97 7.70
CA ILE A 14 27.94 -32.68 7.99
C ILE A 14 28.58 -32.10 6.72
N VAL A 15 29.36 -32.91 5.99
CA VAL A 15 30.02 -32.47 4.75
C VAL A 15 29.00 -32.15 3.66
N ALA A 16 27.96 -32.97 3.48
CA ALA A 16 26.88 -32.68 2.54
C ALA A 16 26.18 -31.34 2.85
N CYS A 17 25.80 -31.10 4.11
CA CYS A 17 25.20 -29.85 4.55
C CYS A 17 26.14 -28.65 4.36
N LEU A 18 27.42 -28.77 4.74
CA LEU A 18 28.44 -27.73 4.53
C LEU A 18 28.55 -27.34 3.05
N PHE A 19 28.65 -28.34 2.18
CA PHE A 19 28.78 -28.16 0.74
C PHE A 19 27.52 -27.50 0.14
N MET A 20 26.32 -27.97 0.51
CA MET A 20 25.06 -27.37 0.05
C MET A 20 24.86 -25.92 0.54
N VAL A 21 25.35 -25.57 1.73
CA VAL A 21 25.34 -24.19 2.23
C VAL A 21 26.29 -23.30 1.43
N ILE A 22 27.55 -23.70 1.23
CA ILE A 22 28.52 -22.91 0.43
C ILE A 22 28.03 -22.76 -1.01
N GLN A 23 27.45 -23.81 -1.62
CA GLN A 23 26.88 -23.73 -2.96
C GLN A 23 25.76 -22.68 -3.04
N ARG A 24 24.90 -22.61 -2.01
CA ARG A 24 23.83 -21.61 -1.93
C ARG A 24 24.37 -20.20 -1.71
N VAL A 25 25.44 -20.01 -0.92
CA VAL A 25 26.11 -18.72 -0.74
C VAL A 25 26.56 -18.16 -2.09
N LEU A 26 27.27 -18.98 -2.88
CA LEU A 26 27.75 -18.61 -4.22
C LEU A 26 26.58 -18.22 -5.16
N GLN A 27 25.45 -18.93 -5.08
CA GLN A 27 24.27 -18.66 -5.89
C GLN A 27 23.46 -17.42 -5.48
N SER A 28 23.42 -17.08 -4.18
CA SER A 28 22.45 -16.09 -3.66
C SER A 28 23.08 -14.88 -2.97
N ALA A 29 24.26 -15.00 -2.36
CA ALA A 29 24.98 -13.89 -1.71
C ALA A 29 26.13 -13.32 -2.57
N THR A 30 26.55 -14.03 -3.62
CA THR A 30 27.71 -13.66 -4.43
C THR A 30 27.29 -13.22 -5.84
N VAL A 31 27.94 -12.19 -6.38
CA VAL A 31 27.87 -11.87 -7.82
C VAL A 31 28.81 -12.81 -8.56
N VAL A 32 28.29 -13.52 -9.57
CA VAL A 32 29.06 -14.46 -10.38
C VAL A 32 30.08 -13.66 -11.19
N PRO A 33 31.40 -13.89 -11.05
CA PRO A 33 32.38 -13.12 -11.82
C PRO A 33 32.37 -13.57 -13.27
N GLU A 34 32.30 -12.62 -14.19
CA GLU A 34 32.46 -12.88 -15.62
C GLU A 34 33.95 -13.07 -15.97
N TYR A 35 34.24 -13.96 -16.91
CA TYR A 35 35.61 -14.29 -17.28
C TYR A 35 36.36 -13.09 -17.89
N GLY A 36 35.70 -12.35 -18.80
CA GLY A 36 36.32 -11.21 -19.50
C GLY A 36 36.75 -10.08 -18.57
N SER A 37 35.94 -9.77 -17.56
CA SER A 37 36.23 -8.69 -16.60
C SER A 37 37.09 -9.15 -15.41
N TYR A 38 36.91 -10.39 -14.94
CA TYR A 38 37.45 -10.86 -13.65
C TYR A 38 37.95 -12.31 -13.67
N ALA A 39 38.72 -12.70 -14.70
CA ALA A 39 39.23 -14.06 -14.92
C ALA A 39 39.74 -14.79 -13.65
N SER A 40 40.52 -14.13 -12.79
CA SER A 40 41.02 -14.74 -11.53
C SER A 40 39.89 -15.06 -10.54
N ARG A 41 38.90 -14.17 -10.40
CA ARG A 41 37.70 -14.41 -9.57
C ARG A 41 36.81 -15.48 -10.18
N PHE A 42 36.70 -15.54 -11.51
CA PHE A 42 35.99 -16.61 -12.23
C PHE A 42 36.60 -17.97 -11.87
N TYR A 43 37.91 -18.16 -12.02
CA TYR A 43 38.56 -19.43 -11.65
C TYR A 43 38.38 -19.80 -10.17
N ILE A 44 38.49 -18.84 -9.25
CA ILE A 44 38.24 -19.07 -7.81
C ILE A 44 36.78 -19.47 -7.56
N TYR A 45 35.82 -18.71 -8.09
CA TYR A 45 34.39 -18.98 -7.94
C TYR A 45 34.01 -20.37 -8.48
N GLN A 46 34.45 -20.69 -9.71
CA GLN A 46 34.14 -21.97 -10.34
C GLN A 46 34.85 -23.14 -9.66
N THR A 47 36.07 -22.96 -9.15
CA THR A 47 36.77 -23.97 -8.35
C THR A 47 35.97 -24.33 -7.09
N ILE A 48 35.55 -23.32 -6.30
CA ILE A 48 34.77 -23.55 -5.08
C ILE A 48 33.43 -24.19 -5.44
N ASN A 49 32.70 -23.64 -6.42
CA ASN A 49 31.42 -24.17 -6.90
C ASN A 49 31.52 -25.65 -7.31
N THR A 50 32.55 -26.02 -8.08
CA THR A 50 32.80 -27.39 -8.56
C THR A 50 33.16 -28.35 -7.43
N ILE A 51 33.89 -27.88 -6.40
CA ILE A 51 34.16 -28.67 -5.19
C ILE A 51 32.88 -28.93 -4.40
N VAL A 52 32.04 -27.91 -4.20
CA VAL A 52 30.88 -28.02 -3.29
C VAL A 52 29.60 -28.55 -3.95
N MET A 53 29.47 -28.49 -5.28
CA MET A 53 28.25 -28.94 -5.99
C MET A 53 27.90 -30.40 -5.71
N VAL A 54 28.89 -31.26 -5.42
CA VAL A 54 28.65 -32.69 -5.15
C VAL A 54 27.99 -32.95 -3.79
N GLY A 55 27.80 -31.93 -2.94
CA GLY A 55 27.11 -32.05 -1.66
C GLY A 55 25.71 -32.65 -1.80
N VAL A 56 24.99 -32.36 -2.89
CA VAL A 56 23.67 -32.95 -3.18
C VAL A 56 23.75 -34.44 -3.49
N ASN A 57 24.89 -34.93 -4.01
CA ASN A 57 25.08 -36.34 -4.36
C ASN A 57 25.39 -37.22 -3.13
N ILE A 58 26.09 -36.67 -2.12
CA ILE A 58 26.61 -37.43 -0.97
C ILE A 58 25.48 -38.05 -0.13
N PHE A 59 24.37 -37.34 0.10
CA PHE A 59 23.28 -37.84 0.93
C PHE A 59 22.47 -39.00 0.30
N PRO A 60 22.06 -38.97 -0.98
CA PRO A 60 21.45 -40.11 -1.67
C PRO A 60 22.34 -41.37 -1.67
N ILE A 61 23.65 -41.22 -1.95
CA ILE A 61 24.61 -42.34 -1.87
C ILE A 61 24.68 -42.88 -0.42
N TYR A 62 24.68 -41.99 0.58
CA TYR A 62 24.68 -42.37 2.00
C TYR A 62 23.40 -43.13 2.42
N LEU A 63 22.23 -42.72 1.93
CA LEU A 63 20.97 -43.44 2.13
C LEU A 63 21.05 -44.84 1.52
N GLY A 64 21.49 -44.94 0.27
CA GLY A 64 21.70 -46.21 -0.43
C GLY A 64 22.65 -47.15 0.32
N PHE A 65 23.78 -46.61 0.80
CA PHE A 65 24.80 -47.38 1.51
C PHE A 65 24.33 -47.92 2.88
N ASN A 66 23.32 -47.29 3.49
CA ASN A 66 22.74 -47.75 4.76
C ASN A 66 21.33 -48.36 4.61
N SER A 67 20.85 -48.51 3.38
CA SER A 67 19.47 -48.88 3.04
C SER A 67 19.00 -50.21 3.64
N SER A 68 19.86 -51.22 3.70
CA SER A 68 19.55 -52.52 4.33
C SER A 68 19.26 -52.43 5.84
N LYS A 69 19.71 -51.36 6.53
CA LYS A 69 19.34 -51.09 7.94
C LYS A 69 17.98 -50.40 8.09
N MET A 70 17.34 -50.05 6.96
CA MET A 70 16.09 -49.27 6.89
C MET A 70 14.97 -50.04 6.16
N LYS A 71 15.29 -51.15 5.49
CA LYS A 71 14.38 -52.05 4.73
C LYS A 71 13.06 -52.37 5.45
N ASP A 72 13.11 -52.64 6.75
CA ASP A 72 11.97 -53.15 7.52
C ASP A 72 11.43 -52.17 8.57
N LYS A 73 11.77 -50.88 8.47
CA LYS A 73 11.19 -49.83 9.32
C LYS A 73 9.97 -49.20 8.65
N LYS A 74 8.91 -48.92 9.44
CA LYS A 74 7.72 -48.16 8.99
C LYS A 74 8.11 -46.71 8.64
N VAL A 75 8.57 -46.46 7.42
CA VAL A 75 9.04 -45.12 6.98
C VAL A 75 7.93 -44.06 7.15
N LEU A 76 6.69 -44.39 6.79
CA LEU A 76 5.50 -43.53 6.92
C LEU A 76 5.35 -42.90 8.31
N LYS A 77 5.57 -43.69 9.37
CA LYS A 77 5.44 -43.27 10.78
C LYS A 77 6.35 -42.11 11.16
N ASN A 78 7.48 -41.94 10.48
CA ASN A 78 8.43 -40.87 10.76
C ASN A 78 8.20 -39.62 9.88
N ILE A 79 7.48 -39.74 8.77
CA ILE A 79 7.28 -38.63 7.82
C ILE A 79 6.46 -37.49 8.43
N SER A 80 5.50 -37.78 9.30
CA SER A 80 4.78 -36.76 10.07
C SER A 80 5.71 -35.96 10.99
N SER A 81 6.67 -36.63 11.61
CA SER A 81 7.71 -36.01 12.45
C SER A 81 8.57 -35.08 11.59
N TYR A 82 9.06 -35.57 10.45
CA TYR A 82 9.87 -34.79 9.50
C TYR A 82 9.11 -33.60 8.90
N TYR A 83 7.81 -33.73 8.63
CA TYR A 83 6.97 -32.62 8.19
C TYR A 83 6.79 -31.55 9.28
N LEU A 84 6.51 -31.95 10.53
CA LEU A 84 6.43 -31.01 11.66
C LEU A 84 7.76 -30.32 11.93
N MET A 85 8.89 -31.02 11.77
CA MET A 85 10.23 -30.43 11.84
C MET A 85 10.45 -29.41 10.71
N TYR A 86 10.01 -29.70 9.49
CA TYR A 86 10.07 -28.78 8.36
C TYR A 86 9.22 -27.51 8.60
N VAL A 87 7.98 -27.67 9.08
CA VAL A 87 7.08 -26.55 9.43
C VAL A 87 7.69 -25.71 10.56
N ALA A 88 8.23 -26.34 11.60
CA ALA A 88 8.85 -25.65 12.73
C ALA A 88 10.07 -24.80 12.29
N THR A 89 11.01 -25.33 11.50
CA THR A 89 12.13 -24.51 11.01
C THR A 89 11.65 -23.41 10.06
N SER A 90 10.64 -23.66 9.23
CA SER A 90 10.14 -22.64 8.29
C SER A 90 9.46 -21.48 9.02
N LEU A 91 8.70 -21.77 10.08
CA LEU A 91 8.13 -20.75 10.97
C LEU A 91 9.23 -19.97 11.70
N LEU A 92 10.27 -20.64 12.22
CA LEU A 92 11.41 -19.97 12.87
C LEU A 92 12.14 -19.01 11.93
N VAL A 93 12.35 -19.39 10.66
CA VAL A 93 12.96 -18.50 9.65
C VAL A 93 12.05 -17.30 9.34
N ASN A 94 10.75 -17.50 9.14
CA ASN A 94 9.83 -16.38 8.88
C ASN A 94 9.71 -15.44 10.09
N ILE A 95 9.67 -15.97 11.32
CA ILE A 95 9.67 -15.18 12.57
C ILE A 95 10.96 -14.36 12.71
N PHE A 96 12.12 -14.95 12.40
CA PHE A 96 13.39 -14.22 12.42
C PHE A 96 13.41 -13.03 11.44
N PHE A 97 12.92 -13.21 10.22
CA PHE A 97 12.84 -12.11 9.25
C PHE A 97 11.75 -11.09 9.62
N TYR A 98 10.63 -11.50 10.23
CA TYR A 98 9.66 -10.56 10.79
C TYR A 98 10.28 -9.70 11.89
N VAL A 99 10.90 -10.30 12.91
CA VAL A 99 11.51 -9.56 14.03
C VAL A 99 12.61 -8.60 13.56
N THR A 100 13.42 -9.02 12.58
CA THR A 100 14.56 -8.21 12.10
C THR A 100 14.23 -7.19 11.01
N LYS A 101 13.10 -7.31 10.30
CA LYS A 101 12.73 -6.42 9.17
C LYS A 101 11.30 -5.86 9.24
N LYS A 102 10.51 -6.19 10.27
CA LYS A 102 9.09 -5.83 10.44
C LYS A 102 8.18 -6.13 9.23
N SER A 103 8.60 -7.02 8.35
CA SER A 103 7.87 -7.43 7.15
C SER A 103 7.23 -8.81 7.37
N LEU A 104 5.94 -8.91 7.05
CA LEU A 104 5.15 -10.13 7.13
C LEU A 104 4.32 -10.26 5.85
N ASN A 105 4.08 -11.51 5.43
CA ASN A 105 3.34 -11.74 4.20
C ASN A 105 2.61 -13.08 4.17
N VAL A 106 1.31 -13.07 3.84
CA VAL A 106 0.53 -14.31 3.70
C VAL A 106 1.12 -15.29 2.68
N LYS A 107 1.76 -14.79 1.60
CA LYS A 107 2.44 -15.64 0.60
C LYS A 107 3.57 -16.47 1.21
N ASP A 108 4.33 -15.88 2.12
CA ASP A 108 5.53 -16.52 2.68
C ASP A 108 5.16 -17.67 3.62
N TYR A 109 3.99 -17.58 4.26
CA TYR A 109 3.40 -18.65 5.08
C TYR A 109 2.69 -19.71 4.22
N TRP A 110 2.08 -19.34 3.08
CA TRP A 110 1.57 -20.31 2.11
C TRP A 110 2.66 -21.29 1.63
N SER A 111 3.90 -20.81 1.47
CA SER A 111 5.05 -21.65 1.10
C SER A 111 5.37 -22.75 2.13
N ILE A 112 4.98 -22.57 3.40
CA ILE A 112 5.17 -23.54 4.49
C ILE A 112 4.16 -24.69 4.40
N PHE A 113 2.94 -24.43 3.95
CA PHE A 113 1.91 -25.47 3.85
C PHE A 113 1.99 -26.28 2.55
N PHE A 114 2.56 -25.69 1.48
CA PHE A 114 2.63 -26.33 0.16
C PHE A 114 4.05 -26.33 -0.45
N PRO A 115 5.09 -26.87 0.23
CA PRO A 115 6.48 -26.87 -0.24
C PRO A 115 6.70 -27.55 -1.60
N ILE A 116 5.82 -28.49 -1.96
CA ILE A 116 5.92 -29.26 -3.21
C ILE A 116 5.42 -28.41 -4.40
N SER A 117 4.27 -27.74 -4.28
CA SER A 117 3.63 -27.06 -5.42
C SER A 117 4.40 -25.83 -5.91
N GLN A 118 5.19 -25.20 -5.03
CA GLN A 118 6.03 -24.05 -5.36
C GLN A 118 7.43 -24.42 -5.87
N ASN A 119 7.77 -25.71 -5.97
CA ASN A 119 9.07 -26.25 -6.41
C ASN A 119 10.32 -25.77 -5.64
N HIS A 120 10.17 -24.96 -4.58
CA HIS A 120 11.29 -24.41 -3.79
C HIS A 120 12.19 -25.49 -3.15
N TYR A 121 11.64 -26.69 -2.92
CA TYR A 121 12.30 -27.77 -2.18
C TYR A 121 12.52 -29.05 -3.03
N SER A 122 12.66 -28.92 -4.35
CA SER A 122 12.75 -30.04 -5.31
C SER A 122 13.66 -31.21 -4.90
N TYR A 123 14.86 -30.91 -4.40
CA TYR A 123 15.81 -31.90 -3.88
C TYR A 123 15.29 -32.66 -2.65
N ALA A 124 14.66 -31.96 -1.71
CA ALA A 124 14.09 -32.57 -0.51
C ALA A 124 12.85 -33.43 -0.85
N VAL A 125 12.01 -32.99 -1.79
CA VAL A 125 10.88 -33.78 -2.30
C VAL A 125 11.40 -35.07 -2.96
N SER A 126 12.42 -34.97 -3.81
CA SER A 126 13.06 -36.11 -4.45
C SER A 126 13.64 -37.11 -3.43
N CYS A 127 14.27 -36.62 -2.35
CA CYS A 127 14.73 -37.45 -1.25
C CYS A 127 13.58 -38.12 -0.48
N VAL A 128 12.45 -37.44 -0.25
CA VAL A 128 11.27 -38.01 0.42
C VAL A 128 10.62 -39.10 -0.44
N LEU A 129 10.52 -38.90 -1.76
CA LEU A 129 10.04 -39.93 -2.70
C LEU A 129 10.96 -41.16 -2.72
N ALA A 130 12.28 -40.95 -2.73
CA ALA A 130 13.25 -42.03 -2.63
C ALA A 130 13.12 -42.82 -1.32
N LEU A 131 12.94 -42.13 -0.18
CA LEU A 131 12.71 -42.74 1.13
C LEU A 131 11.39 -43.54 1.21
N LEU A 132 10.31 -43.03 0.60
CA LEU A 132 9.02 -43.73 0.53
C LEU A 132 9.10 -45.03 -0.27
N CYS A 133 9.81 -45.03 -1.40
CA CYS A 133 9.97 -46.21 -2.24
C CYS A 133 11.06 -47.18 -1.73
N LEU A 134 11.97 -46.72 -0.87
CA LEU A 134 13.14 -47.47 -0.38
C LEU A 134 12.82 -48.90 0.08
N PRO A 135 11.78 -49.20 0.89
CA PRO A 135 11.52 -50.56 1.37
C PRO A 135 11.20 -51.55 0.25
N LYS A 136 10.48 -51.10 -0.80
CA LYS A 136 10.16 -51.92 -1.98
C LYS A 136 11.38 -52.09 -2.89
N ILE A 137 12.09 -51.01 -3.15
CA ILE A 137 13.25 -50.99 -4.05
C ILE A 137 14.40 -51.84 -3.48
N VAL A 138 14.66 -51.77 -2.17
CA VAL A 138 15.71 -52.58 -1.53
C VAL A 138 15.35 -54.07 -1.50
N ARG A 139 14.06 -54.43 -1.37
CA ARG A 139 13.61 -55.82 -1.54
C ARG A 139 13.96 -56.31 -2.95
N TRP A 140 13.48 -55.61 -3.98
CA TRP A 140 13.76 -55.94 -5.37
C TRP A 140 15.25 -56.01 -5.72
N TRP A 141 16.09 -55.12 -5.16
CA TRP A 141 17.54 -55.22 -5.34
C TRP A 141 18.17 -56.40 -4.60
N ASP A 142 17.71 -56.73 -3.40
CA ASP A 142 18.20 -57.90 -2.65
C ASP A 142 17.86 -59.21 -3.38
N ASP A 143 16.72 -59.27 -4.06
CA ASP A 143 16.27 -60.43 -4.86
C ASP A 143 17.12 -60.67 -6.14
N ASN A 144 17.92 -59.68 -6.57
CA ASN A 144 18.84 -59.79 -7.72
C ASN A 144 20.20 -60.40 -7.31
N SER A 145 20.91 -61.02 -8.25
CA SER A 145 22.28 -61.54 -8.07
C SER A 145 23.36 -60.45 -8.09
N ASP A 146 24.53 -60.72 -7.50
CA ASP A 146 25.68 -59.80 -7.51
C ASP A 146 26.19 -59.46 -8.93
N GLN A 147 25.96 -60.34 -9.91
CA GLN A 147 26.29 -60.07 -11.32
C GLN A 147 25.25 -59.13 -11.96
N GLN A 148 23.95 -59.32 -11.69
CA GLN A 148 22.91 -58.37 -12.11
C GLN A 148 23.13 -56.98 -11.49
N ILE A 149 23.53 -56.89 -10.21
CA ILE A 149 23.85 -55.61 -9.55
C ILE A 149 25.08 -54.94 -10.19
N LYS A 150 26.13 -55.69 -10.57
CA LYS A 150 27.27 -55.15 -11.34
C LYS A 150 26.86 -54.63 -12.72
N SER A 151 26.15 -55.43 -13.50
CA SER A 151 25.71 -55.06 -14.85
C SER A 151 24.74 -53.88 -14.83
N GLY A 152 23.81 -53.85 -13.88
CA GLY A 152 22.91 -52.72 -13.67
C GLY A 152 23.65 -51.45 -13.26
N LEU A 153 24.67 -51.55 -12.39
CA LEU A 153 25.51 -50.41 -12.02
C LEU A 153 26.28 -49.85 -13.23
N LEU A 154 26.84 -50.72 -14.07
CA LEU A 154 27.51 -50.32 -15.31
C LEU A 154 26.53 -49.64 -16.28
N LEU A 155 25.40 -50.28 -16.58
CA LEU A 155 24.38 -49.76 -17.50
C LEU A 155 23.84 -48.39 -17.04
N THR A 156 23.46 -48.26 -15.77
CA THR A 156 22.92 -47.01 -15.23
C THR A 156 23.99 -45.92 -15.11
N SER A 157 25.24 -46.26 -14.79
CA SER A 157 26.35 -45.29 -14.80
C SER A 157 26.65 -44.81 -16.23
N SER A 158 26.58 -45.69 -17.23
CA SER A 158 26.68 -45.30 -18.63
C SER A 158 25.56 -44.33 -19.01
N MET A 159 24.30 -44.67 -18.71
CA MET A 159 23.15 -43.83 -19.03
C MET A 159 23.19 -42.47 -18.33
N PHE A 160 23.42 -42.42 -17.02
CA PHE A 160 23.27 -41.20 -16.20
C PHE A 160 24.55 -40.39 -16.00
N VAL A 161 25.73 -40.94 -16.34
CA VAL A 161 27.02 -40.24 -16.15
C VAL A 161 27.85 -40.19 -17.42
N LEU A 162 28.03 -41.32 -18.14
CA LEU A 162 28.84 -41.33 -19.35
C LEU A 162 28.19 -40.56 -20.50
N LEU A 163 26.92 -40.86 -20.83
CA LEU A 163 26.23 -40.17 -21.93
C LEU A 163 26.14 -38.64 -21.71
N PRO A 164 25.72 -38.12 -20.54
CA PRO A 164 25.73 -36.67 -20.29
C PRO A 164 27.11 -36.02 -20.42
N THR A 165 28.17 -36.74 -20.04
CA THR A 165 29.56 -36.27 -20.18
C THR A 165 29.98 -36.16 -21.66
N LEU A 166 29.66 -37.19 -22.46
CA LEU A 166 29.96 -37.23 -23.88
C LEU A 166 29.19 -36.13 -24.63
N PHE A 167 27.86 -36.11 -24.51
CA PHE A 167 26.98 -35.18 -25.22
C PHE A 167 26.99 -33.74 -24.68
N SER A 168 27.66 -33.47 -23.55
CA SER A 168 27.73 -32.15 -22.92
C SER A 168 26.36 -31.55 -22.56
N LYS A 169 25.36 -32.41 -22.28
CA LYS A 169 23.95 -32.03 -22.06
C LYS A 169 23.36 -32.81 -20.89
N ASP A 170 22.42 -32.20 -20.18
CA ASP A 170 21.64 -32.85 -19.13
C ASP A 170 20.49 -33.68 -19.75
N ILE A 171 20.86 -34.82 -20.38
CA ILE A 171 19.97 -35.71 -21.15
C ILE A 171 18.71 -36.11 -20.36
N TRP A 172 18.85 -36.30 -19.05
CA TRP A 172 17.80 -36.82 -18.17
C TRP A 172 17.14 -35.75 -17.30
N SER A 173 17.42 -34.47 -17.55
CA SER A 173 16.97 -33.34 -16.73
C SER A 173 17.27 -33.55 -15.23
N ALA A 174 18.50 -33.94 -14.89
CA ALA A 174 19.00 -34.05 -13.53
C ALA A 174 18.88 -32.72 -12.74
N GLN A 175 18.73 -31.57 -13.41
CA GLN A 175 18.51 -30.24 -12.80
C GLN A 175 19.62 -29.87 -11.80
N GLY A 176 20.88 -30.07 -12.21
CA GLY A 176 22.03 -29.86 -11.35
C GLY A 176 22.11 -30.85 -10.17
N GLY A 177 21.61 -32.07 -10.37
CA GLY A 177 21.64 -33.15 -9.38
C GLY A 177 20.49 -33.17 -8.38
N LYS A 178 19.32 -32.62 -8.73
CA LYS A 178 18.16 -32.41 -7.83
C LYS A 178 16.89 -33.17 -8.21
N ASN A 179 16.79 -33.69 -9.44
CA ASN A 179 15.63 -34.46 -9.92
C ASN A 179 15.56 -35.87 -9.29
N VAL A 180 14.34 -36.33 -8.97
CA VAL A 180 13.98 -37.69 -8.53
C VAL A 180 14.79 -38.78 -9.23
N VAL A 181 14.89 -38.77 -10.56
CA VAL A 181 15.59 -39.80 -11.34
C VAL A 181 17.07 -39.91 -10.95
N TRP A 182 17.75 -38.77 -10.81
CA TRP A 182 19.15 -38.71 -10.38
C TRP A 182 19.32 -39.18 -8.93
N ILE A 183 18.40 -38.78 -8.04
CA ILE A 183 18.40 -39.23 -6.63
C ILE A 183 18.22 -40.76 -6.52
N PHE A 184 17.38 -41.37 -7.36
CA PHE A 184 17.18 -42.82 -7.41
C PHE A 184 18.41 -43.55 -7.98
N TYR A 185 19.05 -43.02 -9.02
CA TYR A 185 20.33 -43.55 -9.52
C TYR A 185 21.41 -43.53 -8.42
N LEU A 186 21.58 -42.41 -7.72
CA LEU A 186 22.57 -42.30 -6.64
C LEU A 186 22.26 -43.20 -5.43
N LEU A 187 20.97 -43.42 -5.13
CA LEU A 187 20.52 -44.39 -4.14
C LEU A 187 20.97 -45.82 -4.52
N PHE A 188 20.84 -46.19 -5.80
CA PHE A 188 21.31 -47.47 -6.33
C PHE A 188 22.83 -47.61 -6.28
N VAL A 189 23.57 -46.57 -6.67
CA VAL A 189 25.03 -46.52 -6.51
C VAL A 189 25.43 -46.75 -5.05
N GLY A 190 24.78 -46.07 -4.10
CA GLY A 190 24.99 -46.26 -2.67
C GLY A 190 24.77 -47.72 -2.21
N TYR A 191 23.68 -48.34 -2.65
CA TYR A 191 23.39 -49.75 -2.37
C TYR A 191 24.47 -50.69 -2.96
N ALA A 192 24.81 -50.53 -4.24
CA ALA A 192 25.79 -51.36 -4.93
C ALA A 192 27.20 -51.22 -4.30
N LEU A 193 27.62 -50.00 -3.93
CA LEU A 193 28.85 -49.74 -3.17
C LEU A 193 28.91 -50.51 -1.85
N LYS A 194 27.78 -50.68 -1.15
CA LYS A 194 27.68 -51.41 0.11
C LYS A 194 27.65 -52.92 -0.10
N ARG A 195 26.90 -53.40 -1.10
CA ARG A 195 26.71 -54.83 -1.40
C ARG A 195 27.99 -55.46 -1.96
N LEU A 196 28.53 -54.90 -3.03
CA LEU A 196 29.77 -55.35 -3.69
C LEU A 196 31.06 -55.03 -2.90
N ASN A 197 30.89 -54.44 -1.71
CA ASN A 197 31.92 -53.99 -0.76
C ASN A 197 33.02 -53.09 -1.36
N LEU A 198 32.67 -52.29 -2.37
CA LEU A 198 33.62 -51.51 -3.17
C LEU A 198 34.38 -50.46 -2.34
N VAL A 199 33.71 -49.81 -1.39
CA VAL A 199 34.33 -48.79 -0.51
C VAL A 199 35.48 -49.35 0.35
N GLN A 200 35.50 -50.65 0.63
CA GLN A 200 36.60 -51.29 1.37
C GLN A 200 37.75 -51.76 0.47
N LYS A 201 37.53 -51.86 -0.85
CA LYS A 201 38.53 -52.27 -1.84
C LYS A 201 39.43 -51.10 -2.30
N VAL A 202 38.98 -49.86 -2.14
CA VAL A 202 39.77 -48.65 -2.44
C VAL A 202 40.92 -48.51 -1.44
N ARG A 203 42.14 -48.81 -1.90
CA ARG A 203 43.38 -48.47 -1.17
C ARG A 203 43.60 -46.95 -1.23
N LEU A 204 44.14 -46.38 -0.14
CA LEU A 204 44.51 -44.96 -0.03
C LEU A 204 43.45 -43.96 -0.60
N PRO A 205 42.17 -43.99 -0.13
CA PRO A 205 41.08 -43.22 -0.74
C PRO A 205 41.28 -41.70 -0.75
N ILE A 206 42.16 -41.17 0.10
CA ILE A 206 42.54 -39.75 0.12
C ILE A 206 43.36 -39.38 -1.12
N LEU A 207 44.22 -40.26 -1.63
CA LEU A 207 44.94 -39.99 -2.88
C LEU A 207 43.98 -39.93 -4.06
N HIS A 208 42.97 -40.82 -4.10
CA HIS A 208 41.89 -40.72 -5.07
C HIS A 208 41.07 -39.42 -4.92
N LEU A 209 40.81 -38.95 -3.70
CA LEU A 209 40.12 -37.67 -3.45
C LEU A 209 40.95 -36.46 -3.89
N LEU A 210 42.24 -36.43 -3.59
CA LEU A 210 43.15 -35.38 -4.02
C LEU A 210 43.30 -35.37 -5.54
N PHE A 211 43.55 -36.54 -6.15
CA PHE A 211 43.69 -36.69 -7.60
C PHE A 211 42.41 -36.32 -8.36
N SER A 212 41.25 -36.79 -7.94
CA SER A 212 39.96 -36.41 -8.56
C SER A 212 39.64 -34.92 -8.37
N GLY A 213 40.03 -34.32 -7.25
CA GLY A 213 39.94 -32.88 -7.02
C GLY A 213 40.83 -32.07 -7.97
N VAL A 214 42.12 -32.43 -8.07
CA VAL A 214 43.07 -31.82 -9.01
C VAL A 214 42.58 -31.96 -10.45
N LEU A 215 42.14 -33.16 -10.84
CA LEU A 215 41.64 -33.44 -12.19
C LEU A 215 40.41 -32.57 -12.55
N LEU A 216 39.46 -32.40 -11.61
CA LEU A 216 38.34 -31.46 -11.79
C LEU A 216 38.83 -30.02 -11.97
N ILE A 217 39.70 -29.54 -11.09
CA ILE A 217 40.19 -28.15 -11.11
C ILE A 217 40.96 -27.88 -12.41
N SER A 218 41.90 -28.75 -12.79
CA SER A 218 42.64 -28.67 -14.06
C SER A 218 41.71 -28.69 -15.27
N SER A 219 40.60 -29.44 -15.21
CA SER A 219 39.61 -29.44 -16.30
C SER A 219 38.91 -28.09 -16.49
N ILE A 220 38.73 -27.28 -15.44
CA ILE A 220 38.21 -25.89 -15.58
C ILE A 220 39.21 -25.05 -16.39
N PHE A 221 40.50 -25.07 -16.03
CA PHE A 221 41.53 -24.30 -16.73
C PHE A 221 41.67 -24.73 -18.19
N ALA A 222 41.75 -26.04 -18.45
CA ALA A 222 41.85 -26.59 -19.80
C ALA A 222 40.60 -26.25 -20.64
N MET A 223 39.39 -26.52 -20.13
CA MET A 223 38.15 -26.22 -20.86
C MET A 223 37.94 -24.72 -21.05
N THR A 224 38.39 -23.85 -20.15
CA THR A 224 38.31 -22.40 -20.36
C THR A 224 39.18 -21.97 -21.55
N LYS A 225 40.42 -22.46 -21.64
CA LYS A 225 41.30 -22.19 -22.79
C LYS A 225 40.74 -22.76 -24.10
N ILE A 226 40.23 -23.99 -24.10
CA ILE A 226 39.59 -24.61 -25.27
C ILE A 226 38.33 -23.84 -25.70
N SER A 227 37.49 -23.42 -24.75
CA SER A 227 36.29 -22.63 -25.04
C SER A 227 36.64 -21.32 -25.73
N ILE A 228 37.63 -20.59 -25.23
CA ILE A 228 38.05 -19.31 -25.80
C ILE A 228 38.61 -19.51 -27.22
N PHE A 229 39.44 -20.54 -27.42
CA PHE A 229 40.00 -20.86 -28.73
C PHE A 229 38.93 -21.27 -29.77
N MET A 230 37.92 -22.04 -29.35
CA MET A 230 36.88 -22.56 -30.26
C MET A 230 35.66 -21.66 -30.43
N ARG A 231 35.42 -20.70 -29.53
CA ARG A 231 34.15 -19.93 -29.43
C ARG A 231 34.30 -18.46 -29.08
N GLY A 232 35.51 -17.99 -28.76
CA GLY A 232 35.75 -16.64 -28.24
C GLY A 232 35.30 -16.40 -26.79
N ASP A 233 34.69 -17.39 -26.13
CA ASP A 233 34.05 -17.24 -24.82
C ASP A 233 34.43 -18.34 -23.81
N ALA A 234 33.97 -18.20 -22.57
CA ALA A 234 34.15 -19.21 -21.51
C ALA A 234 32.93 -20.16 -21.36
N SER A 235 32.01 -20.23 -22.33
CA SER A 235 30.72 -20.96 -22.19
C SER A 235 30.87 -22.44 -21.87
N THR A 236 31.92 -23.10 -22.37
CA THR A 236 32.15 -24.54 -22.18
C THR A 236 33.13 -24.87 -21.05
N ALA A 237 33.63 -23.86 -20.31
CA ALA A 237 34.58 -24.01 -19.20
C ALA A 237 34.13 -25.00 -18.12
N LEU A 238 32.82 -25.19 -17.93
CA LEU A 238 32.23 -26.08 -16.92
C LEU A 238 31.77 -27.45 -17.46
N ARG A 239 32.07 -27.81 -18.72
CA ARG A 239 31.57 -29.04 -19.39
C ARG A 239 31.73 -30.30 -18.53
N PHE A 240 32.88 -30.46 -17.89
CA PHE A 240 33.18 -31.62 -17.04
C PHE A 240 32.99 -31.35 -15.54
N CYS A 241 32.52 -30.15 -15.18
CA CYS A 241 32.39 -29.63 -13.82
C CYS A 241 30.91 -29.51 -13.44
N VAL A 242 30.15 -30.60 -13.63
CA VAL A 242 28.75 -30.74 -13.23
C VAL A 242 28.56 -32.01 -12.39
N PRO A 243 27.55 -32.10 -11.49
CA PRO A 243 27.43 -33.21 -10.53
C PRO A 243 27.23 -34.60 -11.15
N PHE A 244 26.84 -34.65 -12.43
CA PHE A 244 26.56 -35.84 -13.23
C PHE A 244 27.59 -36.10 -14.33
N SER A 245 28.74 -35.41 -14.33
CA SER A 245 29.87 -35.75 -15.21
C SER A 245 30.68 -36.92 -14.66
N VAL A 246 31.45 -37.61 -15.52
CA VAL A 246 32.41 -38.66 -15.08
C VAL A 246 33.38 -38.12 -14.03
N LEU A 247 33.88 -36.89 -14.19
CA LEU A 247 34.84 -36.28 -13.26
C LEU A 247 34.17 -35.91 -11.92
N GLY A 248 32.98 -35.29 -11.99
CA GLY A 248 32.17 -34.95 -10.82
C GLY A 248 31.71 -36.17 -10.03
N MET A 249 31.39 -37.26 -10.73
CA MET A 249 31.03 -38.54 -10.10
C MET A 249 32.25 -39.26 -9.51
N TYR A 250 33.41 -39.23 -10.17
CA TYR A 250 34.65 -39.79 -9.62
C TYR A 250 35.06 -39.07 -8.31
N TYR A 251 34.99 -37.73 -8.29
CA TYR A 251 35.19 -36.94 -7.08
C TYR A 251 34.13 -37.23 -6.00
N THR A 252 32.85 -37.30 -6.37
CA THR A 252 31.75 -37.70 -5.47
C THR A 252 32.04 -39.03 -4.78
N LEU A 253 32.46 -40.04 -5.54
CA LEU A 253 32.75 -41.39 -5.04
C LEU A 253 34.01 -41.44 -4.18
N SER A 254 35.07 -40.72 -4.56
CA SER A 254 36.31 -40.62 -3.78
C SER A 254 36.12 -39.87 -2.45
N LEU A 255 35.29 -38.84 -2.46
CA LEU A 255 34.87 -38.13 -1.26
C LEU A 255 34.06 -39.04 -0.35
N PHE A 256 33.01 -39.69 -0.86
CA PHE A 256 32.19 -40.62 -0.09
C PHE A 256 33.02 -41.78 0.51
N ALA A 257 33.92 -42.38 -0.28
CA ALA A 257 34.81 -43.44 0.19
C ALA A 257 35.77 -42.95 1.29
N THR A 258 36.31 -41.74 1.17
CA THR A 258 37.17 -41.13 2.19
C THR A 258 36.42 -40.90 3.51
N LEU A 259 35.20 -40.37 3.45
CA LEU A 259 34.39 -40.06 4.63
C LEU A 259 33.85 -41.33 5.35
N GLN A 260 33.74 -42.46 4.64
CA GLN A 260 33.15 -43.69 5.15
C GLN A 260 34.18 -44.76 5.58
N SER A 261 35.38 -44.76 4.99
CA SER A 261 36.45 -45.72 5.28
C SER A 261 37.14 -45.49 6.63
N ARG A 262 37.47 -44.24 6.99
CA ARG A 262 38.25 -43.91 8.19
C ARG A 262 37.55 -44.30 9.50
N LYS A 263 38.05 -45.36 10.17
CA LYS A 263 37.57 -45.80 11.51
C LYS A 263 37.63 -44.68 12.57
N ARG A 264 38.71 -43.87 12.58
CA ARG A 264 38.91 -42.75 13.54
C ARG A 264 37.97 -41.54 13.33
N LEU A 265 37.16 -41.51 12.27
CA LEU A 265 36.25 -40.39 11.94
C LEU A 265 34.75 -40.80 11.99
N LYS A 266 34.38 -41.73 12.88
CA LYS A 266 33.01 -42.27 12.96
C LYS A 266 32.21 -41.70 14.13
N LEU A 267 31.52 -40.59 13.87
CA LEU A 267 30.60 -39.95 14.81
C LEU A 267 29.19 -40.56 14.66
N ASN A 268 28.85 -41.58 15.45
CA ASN A 268 27.58 -42.32 15.30
C ASN A 268 26.42 -41.66 16.08
N VAL A 269 25.50 -40.99 15.38
CA VAL A 269 24.34 -40.28 15.96
C VAL A 269 23.00 -40.94 15.57
N PRO A 270 21.91 -40.77 16.34
CA PRO A 270 20.58 -41.25 15.97
C PRO A 270 20.07 -40.65 14.64
N VAL A 271 19.30 -41.43 13.88
CA VAL A 271 18.69 -40.99 12.60
C VAL A 271 17.85 -39.72 12.74
N SER A 272 17.20 -39.47 13.89
CA SER A 272 16.46 -38.21 14.12
C SER A 272 17.35 -36.97 14.09
N ILE A 273 18.60 -37.04 14.57
CA ILE A 273 19.55 -35.92 14.49
C ILE A 273 19.93 -35.68 13.02
N ILE A 274 20.26 -36.74 12.28
CA ILE A 274 20.56 -36.66 10.83
C ILE A 274 19.41 -35.99 10.07
N ALA A 275 18.17 -36.41 10.32
CA ALA A 275 16.99 -35.81 9.72
C ALA A 275 16.80 -34.34 10.14
N THR A 276 17.01 -34.01 11.42
CA THR A 276 16.89 -32.63 11.92
C THR A 276 17.88 -31.69 11.25
N THR A 277 19.14 -32.11 11.12
CA THR A 277 20.18 -31.34 10.44
C THR A 277 19.84 -31.13 8.97
N LEU A 278 19.52 -32.21 8.24
CA LEU A 278 19.19 -32.13 6.82
C LEU A 278 17.98 -31.23 6.55
N ILE A 279 16.89 -31.42 7.29
CA ILE A 279 15.67 -30.62 7.13
C ILE A 279 15.94 -29.15 7.48
N SER A 280 16.66 -28.90 8.57
CA SER A 280 16.97 -27.53 9.00
C SER A 280 17.93 -26.81 8.05
N THR A 281 18.94 -27.50 7.51
CA THR A 281 19.79 -26.99 6.43
C THR A 281 18.97 -26.72 5.17
N GLN A 282 18.13 -27.66 4.71
CA GLN A 282 17.32 -27.47 3.49
C GLN A 282 16.31 -26.32 3.61
N VAL A 283 15.72 -26.10 4.78
CA VAL A 283 14.86 -24.91 5.03
C VAL A 283 15.70 -23.65 5.03
N ALA A 284 16.81 -23.61 5.78
CA ALA A 284 17.67 -22.44 5.87
C ALA A 284 18.21 -22.01 4.49
N ILE A 285 18.62 -22.95 3.62
CA ILE A 285 19.20 -22.63 2.31
C ILE A 285 18.17 -22.42 1.19
N ASN A 286 16.93 -22.89 1.31
CA ASN A 286 15.93 -22.77 0.23
C ASN A 286 14.70 -21.91 0.61
N SER A 287 14.64 -21.34 1.81
CA SER A 287 13.56 -20.43 2.20
C SER A 287 13.45 -19.25 1.21
N PRO A 288 12.28 -18.99 0.61
CA PRO A 288 12.08 -17.87 -0.31
C PRO A 288 12.38 -16.52 0.33
N VAL A 289 11.98 -16.35 1.60
CA VAL A 289 12.23 -15.13 2.38
C VAL A 289 13.72 -14.90 2.57
N ALA A 290 14.45 -15.92 3.02
CA ALA A 290 15.90 -15.83 3.26
C ALA A 290 16.66 -15.53 1.95
N THR A 291 16.35 -16.27 0.88
CA THR A 291 17.02 -16.12 -0.41
C THR A 291 16.71 -14.77 -1.08
N TYR A 292 15.50 -14.24 -0.94
CA TYR A 292 15.14 -12.90 -1.40
C TYR A 292 15.92 -11.82 -0.64
N PHE A 293 15.84 -11.80 0.70
CA PHE A 293 16.52 -10.75 1.50
C PHE A 293 18.04 -10.77 1.30
N ILE A 294 18.67 -11.94 1.22
CA ILE A 294 20.11 -12.07 0.93
C ILE A 294 20.43 -11.57 -0.48
N GLY A 295 19.67 -12.02 -1.49
CA GLY A 295 19.87 -11.68 -2.90
C GLY A 295 19.67 -10.20 -3.23
N THR A 296 18.75 -9.51 -2.54
CA THR A 296 18.44 -8.09 -2.78
C THR A 296 19.33 -7.14 -1.96
N PHE A 297 19.64 -7.44 -0.70
CA PHE A 297 20.28 -6.47 0.22
C PHE A 297 21.72 -6.78 0.60
N TYR A 298 22.16 -8.04 0.47
CA TYR A 298 23.50 -8.48 0.92
C TYR A 298 24.41 -8.92 -0.24
N ARG A 299 23.85 -9.22 -1.42
CA ARG A 299 24.60 -9.49 -2.65
C ARG A 299 25.28 -8.22 -3.17
N LYS A 300 26.62 -8.19 -3.15
CA LYS A 300 27.42 -7.04 -3.61
C LYS A 300 28.52 -7.50 -4.60
N PRO A 301 28.85 -6.70 -5.63
CA PRO A 301 29.81 -7.10 -6.66
C PRO A 301 31.27 -6.96 -6.23
N TYR A 302 31.59 -6.03 -5.32
CA TYR A 302 32.95 -5.78 -4.80
C TYR A 302 34.00 -5.58 -5.91
N GLU A 303 33.63 -4.88 -6.99
CA GLU A 303 34.44 -4.69 -8.21
C GLU A 303 35.88 -4.25 -7.91
N LYS A 304 36.04 -3.27 -7.01
CA LYS A 304 37.35 -2.69 -6.65
C LYS A 304 38.20 -3.55 -5.68
N SER A 305 37.73 -4.70 -5.18
CA SER A 305 38.55 -5.56 -4.30
C SER A 305 38.16 -7.04 -4.32
N GLY A 306 39.06 -7.88 -4.87
CA GLY A 306 38.93 -9.34 -4.82
C GLY A 306 39.06 -9.93 -3.42
N ALA A 307 39.83 -9.29 -2.53
CA ALA A 307 39.97 -9.72 -1.14
C ALA A 307 38.68 -9.51 -0.34
N LEU A 308 38.00 -8.37 -0.51
CA LEU A 308 36.70 -8.13 0.11
C LEU A 308 35.60 -9.02 -0.48
N TRP A 309 35.60 -9.24 -1.80
CA TRP A 309 34.72 -10.22 -2.46
C TRP A 309 34.86 -11.62 -1.85
N PHE A 310 36.09 -12.12 -1.69
CA PHE A 310 36.34 -13.45 -1.12
C PHE A 310 36.02 -13.52 0.39
N LYS A 311 36.37 -12.47 1.15
CA LYS A 311 36.00 -12.36 2.58
C LYS A 311 34.49 -12.37 2.78
N ALA A 312 33.72 -11.76 1.88
CA ALA A 312 32.26 -11.79 1.91
C ALA A 312 31.71 -13.21 1.69
N ILE A 313 32.26 -13.99 0.74
CA ILE A 313 31.88 -15.40 0.54
C ILE A 313 32.10 -16.23 1.82
N ILE A 314 33.25 -16.06 2.48
CA ILE A 314 33.56 -16.75 3.74
C ILE A 314 32.58 -16.33 4.84
N LEU A 315 32.38 -15.02 5.05
CA LEU A 315 31.50 -14.50 6.09
C LEU A 315 30.04 -14.94 5.90
N SER A 316 29.51 -14.83 4.67
CA SER A 316 28.17 -15.33 4.34
C SER A 316 28.04 -16.83 4.53
N SER A 317 29.09 -17.61 4.25
CA SER A 317 29.11 -19.05 4.52
C SER A 317 29.05 -19.35 6.01
N VAL A 318 29.87 -18.68 6.84
CA VAL A 318 29.85 -18.84 8.31
C VAL A 318 28.48 -18.46 8.89
N LEU A 319 27.89 -17.34 8.45
CA LEU A 319 26.57 -16.91 8.89
C LEU A 319 25.47 -17.92 8.53
N TRP A 320 25.48 -18.45 7.30
CA TRP A 320 24.44 -19.40 6.84
C TRP A 320 24.61 -20.78 7.48
N LEU A 321 25.85 -21.22 7.74
CA LEU A 321 26.15 -22.40 8.55
C LEU A 321 25.67 -22.22 10.00
N GLY A 322 25.96 -21.08 10.61
CA GLY A 322 25.50 -20.73 11.96
C GLY A 322 23.96 -20.76 12.05
N ALA A 323 23.27 -20.17 11.08
CA ALA A 323 21.81 -20.21 11.00
C ALA A 323 21.25 -21.63 10.85
N ALA A 324 21.86 -22.48 10.00
CA ALA A 324 21.45 -23.86 9.81
C ALA A 324 21.68 -24.73 11.08
N VAL A 325 22.80 -24.52 11.77
CA VAL A 325 23.12 -25.18 13.06
C VAL A 325 22.17 -24.71 14.16
N LEU A 326 21.91 -23.40 14.27
CA LEU A 326 20.97 -22.84 15.24
C LEU A 326 19.55 -23.39 15.02
N CYS A 327 19.07 -23.41 13.77
CA CYS A 327 17.80 -24.05 13.41
C CYS A 327 17.76 -25.53 13.81
N THR A 328 18.85 -26.26 13.58
CA THR A 328 18.97 -27.68 13.97
C THR A 328 18.84 -27.86 15.48
N ILE A 329 19.50 -27.00 16.27
CA ILE A 329 19.48 -27.04 17.74
C ILE A 329 18.07 -26.71 18.26
N ILE A 330 17.47 -25.61 17.81
CA ILE A 330 16.13 -25.19 18.26
C ILE A 330 15.08 -26.26 17.91
N ASN A 331 15.14 -26.84 16.70
CA ASN A 331 14.23 -27.90 16.27
C ASN A 331 14.41 -29.18 17.10
N PHE A 332 15.66 -29.58 17.40
CA PHE A 332 15.95 -30.73 18.27
C PHE A 332 15.50 -30.51 19.72
N LEU A 333 15.51 -29.28 20.22
CA LEU A 333 14.91 -28.93 21.52
C LEU A 333 13.38 -28.98 21.44
N PHE A 334 12.77 -28.43 20.39
CA PHE A 334 11.32 -28.44 20.19
C PHE A 334 10.74 -29.86 20.13
N GLN A 335 11.44 -30.81 19.49
CA GLN A 335 11.07 -32.24 19.45
C GLN A 335 10.91 -32.88 20.85
N LYS A 336 11.54 -32.34 21.89
CA LYS A 336 11.42 -32.87 23.27
C LYS A 336 10.15 -32.40 23.98
N THR A 337 9.55 -31.29 23.54
CA THR A 337 8.39 -30.65 24.19
C THR A 337 7.13 -31.54 24.17
N PRO A 338 6.18 -31.34 25.11
CA PRO A 338 4.87 -31.98 25.02
C PRO A 338 4.08 -31.52 23.78
N VAL A 339 4.24 -30.25 23.37
CA VAL A 339 3.55 -29.67 22.21
C VAL A 339 3.91 -30.41 20.91
N PHE A 340 5.21 -30.67 20.66
CA PHE A 340 5.62 -31.44 19.47
C PHE A 340 5.03 -32.85 19.47
N LYS A 341 5.03 -33.55 20.61
CA LYS A 341 4.47 -34.90 20.75
C LYS A 341 2.95 -34.94 20.53
N TRP A 342 2.23 -33.89 20.94
CA TRP A 342 0.81 -33.72 20.69
C TRP A 342 0.52 -33.47 19.19
N LEU A 343 1.25 -32.55 18.55
CA LEU A 343 1.17 -32.32 17.11
C LEU A 343 1.52 -33.59 16.30
N GLU A 344 2.58 -34.30 16.71
CA GLU A 344 2.99 -35.56 16.09
C GLU A 344 1.88 -36.60 16.16
N LYS A 345 1.19 -36.74 17.30
CA LYS A 345 0.05 -37.65 17.45
C LYS A 345 -1.11 -37.33 16.49
N LEU A 346 -1.37 -36.06 16.20
CA LEU A 346 -2.42 -35.63 15.26
C LEU A 346 -2.04 -35.92 13.80
N VAL A 347 -0.81 -35.57 13.41
CA VAL A 347 -0.35 -35.65 12.01
C VAL A 347 0.10 -37.07 11.63
N ARG A 348 0.57 -37.90 12.58
CA ARG A 348 1.10 -39.27 12.37
C ARG A 348 0.23 -40.15 11.49
N VAL A 349 0.88 -40.91 10.63
CA VAL A 349 0.27 -41.89 9.73
C VAL A 349 1.07 -43.19 9.78
N GLU A 350 0.40 -44.33 9.97
CA GLU A 350 1.02 -45.65 10.03
C GLU A 350 0.93 -46.43 8.69
N SER A 351 -0.09 -46.17 7.86
CA SER A 351 -0.35 -46.87 6.59
C SER A 351 -0.82 -45.93 5.46
N VAL A 352 -0.81 -46.41 4.21
CA VAL A 352 -1.32 -45.65 3.06
C VAL A 352 -2.84 -45.43 3.16
N ASP A 353 -3.57 -46.40 3.71
CA ASP A 353 -5.02 -46.31 3.93
C ASP A 353 -5.38 -45.24 4.95
N GLU A 354 -4.53 -44.99 5.94
CA GLU A 354 -4.71 -43.87 6.87
C GLU A 354 -4.50 -42.51 6.16
N VAL A 355 -3.58 -42.40 5.19
CA VAL A 355 -3.49 -41.20 4.31
C VAL A 355 -4.80 -41.01 3.56
N LYS A 356 -5.29 -42.07 2.91
CA LYS A 356 -6.56 -42.06 2.15
C LYS A 356 -7.72 -41.63 3.05
N ASN A 357 -7.82 -42.17 4.26
CA ASN A 357 -8.86 -41.82 5.22
C ASN A 357 -8.76 -40.37 5.71
N LYS A 358 -7.55 -39.83 5.94
CA LYS A 358 -7.38 -38.40 6.29
C LYS A 358 -7.73 -37.47 5.12
N VAL A 359 -7.39 -37.81 3.89
CA VAL A 359 -7.79 -37.05 2.68
C VAL A 359 -9.30 -37.10 2.47
N LEU A 360 -9.92 -38.28 2.63
CA LEU A 360 -11.38 -38.44 2.59
C LEU A 360 -12.08 -37.67 3.73
N ALA A 361 -11.47 -37.56 4.91
CA ALA A 361 -11.99 -36.75 6.01
C ALA A 361 -11.96 -35.24 5.68
N VAL A 362 -10.92 -34.74 5.02
CA VAL A 362 -10.88 -33.35 4.51
C VAL A 362 -11.95 -33.12 3.43
N SER A 363 -12.12 -34.06 2.50
CA SER A 363 -13.19 -34.00 1.49
C SER A 363 -14.60 -34.01 2.12
N LYS A 364 -14.82 -34.86 3.14
CA LYS A 364 -16.07 -34.93 3.92
C LYS A 364 -16.31 -33.67 4.75
N TRP A 365 -15.27 -33.05 5.29
CA TRP A 365 -15.38 -31.76 5.97
C TRP A 365 -15.72 -30.63 4.99
N LEU A 366 -15.09 -30.60 3.81
CA LEU A 366 -15.40 -29.66 2.74
C LEU A 366 -16.84 -29.83 2.24
N SER A 367 -17.35 -31.06 2.09
CA SER A 367 -18.75 -31.28 1.69
C SER A 367 -19.74 -30.85 2.77
N GLN A 368 -19.45 -31.12 4.05
CA GLN A 368 -20.22 -30.61 5.20
C GLN A 368 -20.19 -29.07 5.33
N LYS A 369 -19.14 -28.41 4.83
CA LYS A 369 -18.98 -26.94 4.85
C LYS A 369 -19.18 -26.27 3.50
N ARG A 370 -19.61 -27.01 2.46
CA ARG A 370 -19.78 -26.54 1.07
C ARG A 370 -20.56 -25.23 0.98
N ARG A 371 -21.60 -25.06 1.80
CA ARG A 371 -22.42 -23.84 1.89
C ARG A 371 -21.57 -22.59 2.15
N LEU A 372 -20.71 -22.64 3.17
CA LEU A 372 -19.82 -21.52 3.55
C LEU A 372 -18.68 -21.32 2.54
N VAL A 373 -18.15 -22.40 1.97
CA VAL A 373 -17.11 -22.34 0.93
C VAL A 373 -17.65 -21.68 -0.34
N LEU A 374 -18.86 -22.03 -0.77
CA LEU A 374 -19.53 -21.39 -1.91
C LEU A 374 -19.90 -19.92 -1.60
N THR A 375 -20.26 -19.60 -0.36
CA THR A 375 -20.53 -18.21 0.07
C THR A 375 -19.25 -17.36 -0.05
N ALA A 376 -18.13 -17.85 0.47
CA ALA A 376 -16.84 -17.18 0.35
C ALA A 376 -16.33 -17.09 -1.10
N ALA A 377 -16.57 -18.12 -1.92
CA ALA A 377 -16.22 -18.11 -3.34
C ALA A 377 -17.08 -17.11 -4.15
N PHE A 378 -18.37 -16.98 -3.81
CA PHE A 378 -19.26 -15.97 -4.38
C PHE A 378 -18.77 -14.55 -4.05
N PHE A 379 -18.55 -14.24 -2.76
CA PHE A 379 -18.05 -12.92 -2.38
C PHE A 379 -16.63 -12.64 -2.89
N TYR A 380 -15.77 -13.65 -3.04
CA TYR A 380 -14.48 -13.50 -3.72
C TYR A 380 -14.61 -13.11 -5.20
N GLY A 381 -15.56 -13.72 -5.93
CA GLY A 381 -15.90 -13.29 -7.28
C GLY A 381 -16.50 -11.88 -7.31
N PHE A 382 -17.39 -11.57 -6.36
CA PHE A 382 -18.03 -10.26 -6.25
C PHE A 382 -17.01 -9.15 -5.95
N THR A 383 -16.09 -9.33 -5.01
CA THR A 383 -15.01 -8.36 -4.72
C THR A 383 -14.11 -8.10 -5.93
N ILE A 384 -13.84 -9.11 -6.77
CA ILE A 384 -13.12 -8.89 -8.04
C ILE A 384 -13.95 -7.97 -8.97
N VAL A 385 -15.26 -8.20 -9.09
CA VAL A 385 -16.16 -7.34 -9.87
C VAL A 385 -16.24 -5.92 -9.28
N GLN A 386 -16.34 -5.76 -7.96
CA GLN A 386 -16.30 -4.46 -7.28
C GLN A 386 -15.02 -3.69 -7.65
N MET A 387 -13.86 -4.32 -7.49
CA MET A 387 -12.56 -3.71 -7.78
C MET A 387 -12.40 -3.41 -9.28
N PHE A 388 -13.02 -4.19 -10.17
CA PHE A 388 -13.03 -3.93 -11.61
C PHE A 388 -13.92 -2.75 -11.98
N LEU A 389 -15.13 -2.64 -11.41
CA LEU A 389 -16.07 -1.55 -11.69
C LEU A 389 -15.50 -0.16 -11.33
N ILE A 390 -14.69 -0.07 -10.28
CA ILE A 390 -14.00 1.17 -9.86
C ILE A 390 -12.62 1.36 -10.51
N SER A 391 -12.17 0.45 -11.38
CA SER A 391 -10.85 0.50 -12.02
C SER A 391 -10.92 0.79 -13.51
N GLU A 392 -10.25 1.84 -13.95
CA GLU A 392 -9.92 2.05 -15.36
C GLU A 392 -9.08 0.90 -15.93
N SER A 393 -9.04 0.74 -17.26
CA SER A 393 -8.26 -0.33 -17.93
C SER A 393 -6.75 -0.29 -17.66
N ARG A 394 -6.23 0.86 -17.22
CA ARG A 394 -4.85 1.07 -16.79
C ARG A 394 -4.83 1.86 -15.49
N ILE A 395 -3.90 1.55 -14.60
CA ILE A 395 -3.67 2.27 -13.34
C ILE A 395 -2.18 2.54 -13.15
N ASN A 396 -1.86 3.70 -12.57
CA ASN A 396 -0.49 4.07 -12.22
C ASN A 396 -0.18 3.54 -10.82
N VAL A 397 0.68 2.53 -10.73
CA VAL A 397 1.05 1.87 -9.46
C VAL A 397 2.34 2.48 -8.87
N SER A 398 3.12 3.16 -9.70
CA SER A 398 4.22 4.04 -9.30
C SER A 398 4.27 5.27 -10.22
N VAL A 399 5.17 6.21 -9.96
CA VAL A 399 5.42 7.38 -10.83
C VAL A 399 5.93 6.97 -12.24
N ALA A 400 6.46 5.76 -12.39
CA ALA A 400 6.99 5.23 -13.65
C ALA A 400 6.20 4.02 -14.21
N ASP A 401 5.38 3.35 -13.39
CA ASP A 401 4.74 2.07 -13.73
C ASP A 401 3.22 2.21 -13.94
N THR A 402 2.80 2.44 -15.19
CA THR A 402 1.41 2.22 -15.63
C THR A 402 1.19 0.74 -15.96
N VAL A 403 0.22 0.08 -15.34
CA VAL A 403 -0.09 -1.34 -15.57
C VAL A 403 -1.56 -1.56 -15.95
N ASN A 404 -1.87 -2.67 -16.63
CA ASN A 404 -3.27 -3.09 -16.78
C ASN A 404 -3.85 -3.47 -15.42
N SER A 405 -4.95 -2.82 -15.03
CA SER A 405 -5.59 -2.96 -13.73
C SER A 405 -6.08 -4.38 -13.47
N TYR A 406 -6.87 -4.94 -14.38
CA TYR A 406 -7.51 -6.25 -14.23
C TYR A 406 -6.47 -7.36 -14.01
N ALA A 407 -5.40 -7.39 -14.82
CA ALA A 407 -4.30 -8.32 -14.65
C ALA A 407 -3.50 -8.07 -13.35
N PHE A 408 -3.29 -6.81 -12.96
CA PHE A 408 -2.60 -6.47 -11.71
C PHE A 408 -3.40 -6.88 -10.46
N ILE A 409 -4.71 -6.61 -10.45
CA ILE A 409 -5.62 -6.99 -9.37
C ILE A 409 -5.63 -8.52 -9.22
N LEU A 410 -5.90 -9.26 -10.30
CA LEU A 410 -5.97 -10.72 -10.30
C LEU A 410 -4.64 -11.41 -9.96
N LEU A 411 -3.51 -10.90 -10.46
CA LEU A 411 -2.21 -11.61 -10.39
C LEU A 411 -1.25 -11.06 -9.31
N LYS A 412 -1.51 -9.86 -8.75
CA LYS A 412 -0.64 -9.22 -7.74
C LYS A 412 -1.37 -8.81 -6.45
N ARG A 413 -2.68 -8.51 -6.48
CA ARG A 413 -3.46 -8.02 -5.32
C ARG A 413 -4.42 -9.06 -4.71
N GLN A 414 -4.07 -10.34 -4.84
CA GLN A 414 -4.77 -11.46 -4.22
C GLN A 414 -4.93 -11.36 -2.69
N ALA A 415 -3.92 -10.86 -1.98
CA ALA A 415 -3.96 -10.81 -0.52
C ALA A 415 -4.99 -9.78 0.03
N PRO A 416 -5.10 -8.55 -0.50
CA PRO A 416 -6.21 -7.66 -0.15
C PRO A 416 -7.59 -8.19 -0.53
N ILE A 417 -7.76 -8.83 -1.69
CA ILE A 417 -9.06 -9.45 -2.07
C ILE A 417 -9.50 -10.44 -0.99
N VAL A 418 -8.61 -11.33 -0.55
CA VAL A 418 -8.90 -12.29 0.54
C VAL A 418 -9.23 -11.59 1.86
N LEU A 419 -8.67 -10.41 2.15
CA LEU A 419 -9.03 -9.65 3.36
C LEU A 419 -10.45 -9.05 3.28
N ASN A 420 -10.86 -8.46 2.14
CA ASN A 420 -12.25 -7.99 1.96
C ASN A 420 -13.23 -9.15 2.15
N VAL A 421 -12.97 -10.28 1.49
CA VAL A 421 -13.79 -11.50 1.62
C VAL A 421 -13.82 -12.00 3.06
N LEU A 422 -12.72 -11.93 3.80
CA LEU A 422 -12.68 -12.28 5.22
C LEU A 422 -13.57 -11.34 6.06
N ILE A 423 -13.54 -10.04 5.81
CA ILE A 423 -14.41 -9.05 6.49
C ILE A 423 -15.88 -9.31 6.16
N ILE A 424 -16.23 -9.45 4.87
CA ILE A 424 -17.59 -9.77 4.40
C ILE A 424 -18.08 -11.08 5.04
N MET A 425 -17.24 -12.12 5.07
CA MET A 425 -17.57 -13.40 5.69
C MET A 425 -17.73 -13.31 7.21
N MET A 426 -16.96 -12.47 7.91
CA MET A 426 -17.13 -12.24 9.34
C MET A 426 -18.44 -11.49 9.63
N PHE A 427 -18.83 -10.53 8.80
CA PHE A 427 -20.12 -9.84 8.89
C PHE A 427 -21.30 -10.79 8.57
N PHE A 428 -21.22 -11.56 7.49
CA PHE A 428 -22.19 -12.61 7.16
C PHE A 428 -22.33 -13.63 8.29
N LEU A 429 -21.23 -14.08 8.91
CA LEU A 429 -21.26 -15.00 10.04
C LEU A 429 -21.87 -14.35 11.29
N LEU A 430 -21.68 -13.05 11.52
CA LEU A 430 -22.37 -12.33 12.59
C LEU A 430 -23.88 -12.36 12.39
N LEU A 431 -24.37 -11.94 11.22
CA LEU A 431 -25.80 -11.96 10.88
C LEU A 431 -26.37 -13.38 10.94
N PHE A 432 -25.63 -14.38 10.43
CA PHE A 432 -26.07 -15.78 10.45
C PHE A 432 -26.17 -16.35 11.86
N VAL A 433 -25.24 -15.98 12.76
CA VAL A 433 -25.26 -16.41 14.15
C VAL A 433 -26.28 -15.62 14.98
N LEU A 434 -26.61 -14.38 14.61
CA LEU A 434 -27.70 -13.60 15.21
C LEU A 434 -29.09 -14.09 14.80
N THR A 435 -29.31 -14.42 13.53
CA THR A 435 -30.63 -14.80 13.01
C THR A 435 -30.91 -16.31 13.03
N ASN A 436 -29.88 -17.15 12.92
CA ASN A 436 -29.98 -18.57 12.51
C ASN A 436 -30.73 -18.74 11.17
N LYS A 437 -30.58 -17.77 10.25
CA LYS A 437 -31.27 -17.70 8.95
C LYS A 437 -30.27 -17.48 7.83
N PHE A 438 -29.99 -18.52 7.05
CA PHE A 438 -28.93 -18.49 6.04
C PHE A 438 -29.25 -17.49 4.92
N TRP A 439 -30.44 -17.56 4.33
CA TRP A 439 -30.80 -16.75 3.17
C TRP A 439 -31.09 -15.29 3.53
N HIS A 440 -31.62 -15.01 4.73
CA HIS A 440 -31.76 -13.64 5.23
C HIS A 440 -30.40 -13.01 5.48
N SER A 441 -29.46 -13.74 6.10
CA SER A 441 -28.10 -13.23 6.36
C SER A 441 -27.31 -13.04 5.08
N PHE A 442 -27.37 -13.99 4.15
CA PHE A 442 -26.68 -13.91 2.87
C PHE A 442 -27.17 -12.73 2.03
N VAL A 443 -28.50 -12.59 1.90
CA VAL A 443 -29.08 -11.49 1.12
C VAL A 443 -28.86 -10.14 1.80
N LEU A 444 -28.95 -10.04 3.13
CA LEU A 444 -28.67 -8.78 3.82
C LEU A 444 -27.19 -8.36 3.69
N THR A 445 -26.24 -9.31 3.76
CA THR A 445 -24.83 -9.04 3.42
C THR A 445 -24.70 -8.57 1.97
N LEU A 446 -25.29 -9.28 1.01
CA LEU A 446 -25.23 -8.91 -0.40
C LEU A 446 -25.86 -7.54 -0.69
N MET A 447 -26.96 -7.18 -0.05
CA MET A 447 -27.60 -5.86 -0.20
C MET A 447 -26.68 -4.74 0.28
N ILE A 448 -26.05 -4.91 1.46
CA ILE A 448 -25.11 -3.92 2.01
C ILE A 448 -23.85 -3.82 1.13
N ASP A 449 -23.31 -4.95 0.70
CA ASP A 449 -22.12 -5.02 -0.17
C ASP A 449 -22.40 -4.42 -1.56
N LEU A 450 -23.60 -4.62 -2.11
CA LEU A 450 -24.07 -4.02 -3.37
C LEU A 450 -24.33 -2.51 -3.24
N LEU A 451 -24.88 -2.03 -2.12
CA LEU A 451 -24.98 -0.59 -1.83
C LEU A 451 -23.59 0.06 -1.78
N ILE A 452 -22.65 -0.54 -1.03
CA ILE A 452 -21.25 -0.09 -0.99
C ILE A 452 -20.65 -0.07 -2.42
N THR A 453 -20.94 -1.07 -3.24
CA THR A 453 -20.47 -1.15 -4.63
C THR A 453 -20.98 0.01 -5.48
N ILE A 454 -22.30 0.26 -5.46
CA ILE A 454 -22.95 1.30 -6.28
C ILE A 454 -22.51 2.68 -5.82
N SER A 455 -22.51 2.97 -4.51
CA SER A 455 -22.06 4.25 -3.99
C SER A 455 -20.58 4.52 -4.29
N ASN A 456 -19.70 3.50 -4.24
CA ASN A 456 -18.32 3.65 -4.67
C ASN A 456 -18.19 3.89 -6.18
N TYR A 457 -18.94 3.16 -7.02
CA TYR A 457 -18.91 3.36 -8.48
C TYR A 457 -19.34 4.78 -8.87
N LEU A 458 -20.48 5.24 -8.35
CA LEU A 458 -21.00 6.57 -8.60
C LEU A 458 -20.05 7.66 -8.09
N LYS A 459 -19.62 7.60 -6.82
CA LYS A 459 -18.72 8.61 -6.24
C LYS A 459 -17.36 8.65 -6.95
N MET A 460 -16.80 7.49 -7.33
CA MET A 460 -15.56 7.45 -8.11
C MET A 460 -15.73 8.16 -9.47
N SER A 461 -16.82 7.89 -10.20
CA SER A 461 -17.07 8.52 -11.51
C SER A 461 -17.32 10.03 -11.47
N LEU A 462 -17.66 10.58 -10.30
CA LEU A 462 -17.97 12.00 -10.11
C LEU A 462 -16.85 12.79 -9.42
N ARG A 463 -16.13 12.18 -8.47
CA ARG A 463 -15.17 12.87 -7.59
C ARG A 463 -13.80 12.18 -7.48
N GLU A 464 -13.58 11.11 -8.23
CA GLU A 464 -12.33 10.32 -8.19
C GLU A 464 -11.96 9.85 -6.77
N GLU A 465 -12.98 9.59 -5.94
CA GLU A 465 -12.87 9.21 -4.55
C GLU A 465 -13.85 8.08 -4.19
N PRO A 466 -13.46 7.04 -3.44
CA PRO A 466 -14.35 6.04 -2.87
C PRO A 466 -15.23 6.60 -1.74
N VAL A 467 -16.16 5.77 -1.27
CA VAL A 467 -16.92 6.08 -0.05
C VAL A 467 -15.98 6.04 1.16
N LEU A 468 -16.02 7.09 1.98
CA LEU A 468 -15.26 7.25 3.22
C LEU A 468 -16.20 7.29 4.44
N PRO A 469 -15.72 7.01 5.67
CA PRO A 469 -16.53 7.13 6.88
C PRO A 469 -17.10 8.53 7.13
N ALA A 470 -16.45 9.58 6.61
CA ALA A 470 -16.95 10.95 6.64
C ALA A 470 -18.27 11.13 5.86
N ASP A 471 -18.45 10.41 4.74
CA ASP A 471 -19.68 10.47 3.93
C ASP A 471 -20.91 10.01 4.71
N LEU A 472 -20.75 9.19 5.76
CA LEU A 472 -21.87 8.75 6.59
C LEU A 472 -22.53 9.92 7.35
N LYS A 473 -21.82 11.03 7.58
CA LYS A 473 -22.43 12.26 8.11
C LYS A 473 -23.27 13.00 7.06
N MET A 474 -22.93 12.87 5.78
CA MET A 474 -23.68 13.48 4.68
C MET A 474 -25.03 12.78 4.42
N LEU A 475 -25.26 11.59 5.00
CA LEU A 475 -26.56 10.91 4.97
C LEU A 475 -27.68 11.65 5.72
N THR A 476 -27.36 12.72 6.45
CA THR A 476 -28.37 13.66 6.97
C THR A 476 -29.05 14.46 5.85
N GLY A 477 -28.32 14.77 4.77
CA GLY A 477 -28.81 15.39 3.53
C GLY A 477 -29.18 14.38 2.44
N ILE A 478 -29.82 13.25 2.82
CA ILE A 478 -30.11 12.17 1.87
C ILE A 478 -31.16 12.55 0.81
N LYS A 479 -32.04 13.53 1.08
CA LYS A 479 -33.01 14.03 0.08
C LYS A 479 -32.24 14.68 -1.07
N GLU A 480 -31.29 15.54 -0.75
CA GLU A 480 -30.48 16.29 -1.69
C GLU A 480 -29.55 15.37 -2.50
N ILE A 481 -29.02 14.30 -1.87
CA ILE A 481 -28.29 13.24 -2.58
C ILE A 481 -29.19 12.47 -3.55
N LEU A 482 -30.47 12.25 -3.22
CA LEU A 482 -31.44 11.61 -4.12
C LEU A 482 -31.86 12.53 -5.26
N ASP A 483 -32.06 13.83 -5.00
CA ASP A 483 -32.40 14.84 -6.01
C ASP A 483 -31.27 15.02 -7.05
N MET A 484 -30.01 14.76 -6.67
CA MET A 484 -28.85 14.71 -7.58
C MET A 484 -28.76 13.40 -8.41
N VAL A 485 -29.60 12.38 -8.15
CA VAL A 485 -29.56 11.08 -8.82
C VAL A 485 -30.78 10.89 -9.72
N ASN A 486 -30.55 10.42 -10.95
CA ASN A 486 -31.62 10.17 -11.92
C ASN A 486 -32.69 9.21 -11.34
N PRO A 487 -33.99 9.60 -11.32
CA PRO A 487 -35.08 8.78 -10.74
C PRO A 487 -35.19 7.35 -11.29
N PHE A 488 -34.80 7.10 -12.54
CA PHE A 488 -34.76 5.73 -13.09
C PHE A 488 -33.76 4.83 -12.35
N VAL A 489 -32.62 5.38 -11.90
CA VAL A 489 -31.61 4.64 -11.12
C VAL A 489 -32.16 4.29 -9.74
N ILE A 490 -32.89 5.22 -9.10
CA ILE A 490 -33.56 5.00 -7.82
C ILE A 490 -34.62 3.90 -7.95
N LEU A 491 -35.46 3.95 -8.98
CA LEU A 491 -36.48 2.94 -9.28
C LEU A 491 -35.87 1.54 -9.49
N ILE A 492 -34.79 1.45 -10.29
CA ILE A 492 -34.06 0.19 -10.51
C ILE A 492 -33.49 -0.33 -9.17
N GLY A 493 -32.92 0.54 -8.34
CA GLY A 493 -32.43 0.18 -7.00
C GLY A 493 -33.53 -0.42 -6.11
N VAL A 494 -34.70 0.22 -6.05
CA VAL A 494 -35.87 -0.28 -5.29
C VAL A 494 -36.35 -1.63 -5.82
N ILE A 495 -36.42 -1.82 -7.14
CA ILE A 495 -36.80 -3.10 -7.75
C ILE A 495 -35.80 -4.21 -7.40
N VAL A 496 -34.50 -3.93 -7.47
CA VAL A 496 -33.44 -4.90 -7.08
C VAL A 496 -33.56 -5.26 -5.60
N VAL A 497 -33.75 -4.28 -4.71
CA VAL A 497 -33.97 -4.50 -3.27
C VAL A 497 -35.21 -5.36 -3.01
N PHE A 498 -36.32 -5.09 -3.70
CA PHE A 498 -37.56 -5.87 -3.56
C PHE A 498 -37.38 -7.32 -4.04
N VAL A 499 -36.76 -7.54 -5.20
CA VAL A 499 -36.47 -8.88 -5.74
C VAL A 499 -35.51 -9.65 -4.82
N LEU A 500 -34.52 -9.00 -4.22
CA LEU A 500 -33.64 -9.59 -3.21
C LEU A 500 -34.41 -9.96 -1.93
N ALA A 501 -35.27 -9.09 -1.40
CA ALA A 501 -36.09 -9.38 -0.23
C ALA A 501 -37.06 -10.56 -0.46
N VAL A 502 -37.79 -10.56 -1.59
CA VAL A 502 -38.73 -11.62 -1.97
C VAL A 502 -38.00 -12.94 -2.21
N SER A 503 -36.86 -12.94 -2.91
CA SER A 503 -36.07 -14.16 -3.11
C SER A 503 -35.49 -14.68 -1.79
N SER A 504 -35.08 -13.82 -0.86
CA SER A 504 -34.66 -14.22 0.50
C SER A 504 -35.78 -14.93 1.26
N TYR A 505 -37.01 -14.41 1.22
CA TYR A 505 -38.18 -15.05 1.84
C TYR A 505 -38.50 -16.40 1.19
N LEU A 506 -38.52 -16.48 -0.14
CA LEU A 506 -38.82 -17.71 -0.88
C LEU A 506 -37.76 -18.79 -0.68
N LEU A 507 -36.47 -18.42 -0.72
CA LEU A 507 -35.34 -19.34 -0.53
C LEU A 507 -35.25 -19.81 0.92
N GLU A 508 -35.47 -18.95 1.92
CA GLU A 508 -35.58 -19.40 3.31
C GLU A 508 -36.78 -20.34 3.49
N ARG A 509 -37.97 -20.00 2.97
CA ARG A 509 -39.17 -20.85 3.12
C ARG A 509 -39.02 -22.23 2.44
N ARG A 510 -38.39 -22.29 1.26
CA ARG A 510 -38.21 -23.55 0.50
C ARG A 510 -36.97 -24.35 0.91
N ALA A 511 -35.87 -23.69 1.29
CA ALA A 511 -34.56 -24.33 1.47
C ALA A 511 -34.00 -24.31 2.90
N ARG A 512 -34.73 -23.82 3.92
CA ARG A 512 -34.26 -23.80 5.33
C ARG A 512 -33.60 -25.11 5.78
N GLN A 513 -34.24 -26.26 5.53
CA GLN A 513 -33.70 -27.58 5.91
C GLN A 513 -32.36 -27.91 5.20
N LEU A 514 -32.16 -27.41 3.98
CA LEU A 514 -30.94 -27.59 3.20
C LEU A 514 -29.79 -26.67 3.64
N TYR A 515 -30.03 -25.71 4.54
CA TYR A 515 -29.04 -24.70 4.96
C TYR A 515 -28.87 -24.54 6.48
N ASP A 516 -29.82 -25.01 7.31
CA ASP A 516 -29.75 -24.93 8.77
C ASP A 516 -28.42 -25.49 9.31
N LEU A 517 -27.81 -24.71 10.20
CA LEU A 517 -26.70 -25.07 11.07
C LEU A 517 -27.15 -24.63 12.45
N LYS A 518 -27.41 -25.57 13.36
CA LYS A 518 -27.83 -25.26 14.74
C LYS A 518 -26.61 -25.22 15.66
N PRO A 519 -25.93 -24.07 15.88
CA PRO A 519 -24.88 -23.99 16.89
C PRO A 519 -25.48 -24.19 18.29
N ASN A 520 -24.80 -25.00 19.11
CA ASN A 520 -25.04 -25.00 20.56
C ASN A 520 -24.89 -23.56 21.10
N GLY A 521 -25.79 -23.11 21.98
CA GLY A 521 -25.81 -21.74 22.51
C GLY A 521 -24.46 -21.24 23.05
N LYS A 522 -23.67 -22.12 23.69
CA LYS A 522 -22.32 -21.75 24.15
C LYS A 522 -21.39 -21.44 22.97
N LYS A 523 -21.41 -22.25 21.90
CA LYS A 523 -20.62 -22.01 20.67
C LYS A 523 -21.09 -20.76 19.91
N ARG A 524 -22.41 -20.48 19.91
CA ARG A 524 -23.00 -19.26 19.36
C ARG A 524 -22.40 -18.01 20.02
N ILE A 525 -22.39 -17.96 21.36
CA ILE A 525 -21.79 -16.88 22.13
C ILE A 525 -20.27 -16.76 21.86
N THR A 526 -19.52 -17.86 21.87
CA THR A 526 -18.07 -17.82 21.58
C THR A 526 -17.77 -17.24 20.20
N VAL A 527 -18.53 -17.63 19.16
CA VAL A 527 -18.34 -17.11 17.80
C VAL A 527 -18.70 -15.62 17.73
N MET A 528 -19.78 -15.17 18.38
CA MET A 528 -20.12 -13.74 18.46
C MET A 528 -19.01 -12.93 19.12
N ILE A 529 -18.47 -13.38 20.27
CA ILE A 529 -17.37 -12.68 20.96
C ILE A 529 -16.13 -12.58 20.07
N VAL A 530 -15.73 -13.67 19.39
CA VAL A 530 -14.59 -13.66 18.47
C VAL A 530 -14.79 -12.70 17.30
N ILE A 531 -16.02 -12.61 16.75
CA ILE A 531 -16.33 -11.67 15.67
C ILE A 531 -16.36 -10.22 16.17
N LEU A 532 -16.92 -9.96 17.36
CA LEU A 532 -16.93 -8.63 17.96
C LEU A 532 -15.51 -8.13 18.28
N VAL A 533 -14.64 -9.00 18.82
CA VAL A 533 -13.21 -8.68 19.04
C VAL A 533 -12.46 -8.44 17.72
N PHE A 534 -12.81 -9.16 16.64
CA PHE A 534 -12.28 -8.86 15.32
C PHE A 534 -12.69 -7.47 14.83
N PHE A 535 -13.99 -7.13 14.88
CA PHE A 535 -14.48 -5.81 14.46
C PHE A 535 -13.97 -4.67 15.35
N SER A 536 -13.89 -4.85 16.67
CA SER A 536 -13.34 -3.84 17.57
C SER A 536 -11.83 -3.59 17.34
N SER A 537 -11.10 -4.59 16.83
CA SER A 537 -9.69 -4.39 16.45
C SER A 537 -9.50 -3.47 15.23
N LEU A 538 -10.54 -3.27 14.41
CA LEU A 538 -10.44 -2.47 13.18
C LEU A 538 -10.28 -0.96 13.47
N PHE A 539 -10.72 -0.48 14.62
CA PHE A 539 -10.50 0.90 15.10
C PHE A 539 -9.04 1.22 15.45
N PHE A 540 -8.12 0.26 15.30
CA PHE A 540 -6.69 0.41 15.60
C PHE A 540 -5.79 0.01 14.41
N VAL A 541 -6.33 0.02 13.18
CA VAL A 541 -5.65 -0.43 11.95
C VAL A 541 -4.43 0.41 11.58
N ASN A 542 -4.38 1.68 12.00
CA ASN A 542 -3.27 2.61 11.74
C ASN A 542 -2.33 2.72 12.94
N HIS A 543 -2.81 2.41 14.16
CA HIS A 543 -2.00 2.34 15.37
C HIS A 543 -0.77 1.41 15.21
N LYS A 544 0.42 2.00 15.22
CA LYS A 544 1.68 1.34 14.89
C LYS A 544 1.98 0.15 15.80
N ASN A 545 2.24 -1.01 15.20
CA ASN A 545 2.44 -2.32 15.87
C ASN A 545 1.18 -2.94 16.52
N SER A 546 -0.04 -2.42 16.32
CA SER A 546 -1.27 -3.09 16.77
C SER A 546 -1.49 -4.44 16.07
N PRO A 547 -2.30 -5.36 16.63
CA PRO A 547 -2.61 -6.64 15.98
C PRO A 547 -3.29 -6.47 14.61
N SER A 548 -4.15 -5.46 14.45
CA SER A 548 -4.86 -5.17 13.19
C SER A 548 -3.95 -4.45 12.18
N TYR A 549 -3.09 -3.54 12.62
CA TYR A 549 -2.02 -2.97 11.79
C TYR A 549 -1.12 -4.07 11.18
N LEU A 550 -0.73 -5.05 11.99
CA LEU A 550 0.06 -6.21 11.56
C LEU A 550 -0.73 -7.13 10.61
N MET A 551 -2.03 -7.36 10.87
CA MET A 551 -2.91 -8.13 9.99
C MET A 551 -3.05 -7.49 8.60
N PHE A 552 -3.30 -6.19 8.54
CA PHE A 552 -3.42 -5.45 7.27
C PHE A 552 -2.12 -5.50 6.47
N ASN A 553 -0.96 -5.37 7.13
CA ASN A 553 0.35 -5.51 6.49
C ASN A 553 0.60 -6.95 5.99
N PHE A 554 0.23 -7.97 6.76
CA PHE A 554 0.33 -9.39 6.37
C PHE A 554 -0.48 -9.71 5.10
N PHE A 555 -1.64 -9.04 4.93
CA PHE A 555 -2.47 -9.09 3.72
C PHE A 555 -2.06 -8.09 2.61
N ARG A 556 -0.92 -7.39 2.72
CA ARG A 556 -0.43 -6.39 1.73
C ARG A 556 -1.39 -5.21 1.49
N VAL A 557 -2.15 -4.80 2.51
CA VAL A 557 -2.89 -3.53 2.44
C VAL A 557 -1.87 -2.39 2.45
N ASN A 558 -1.97 -1.52 1.45
CA ASN A 558 -1.15 -0.32 1.32
C ASN A 558 -2.03 0.86 1.75
N ARG A 559 -1.57 1.75 2.63
CA ARG A 559 -2.42 2.83 3.20
C ARG A 559 -2.44 4.07 2.30
N TYR A 560 -3.13 3.94 1.16
CA TYR A 560 -3.38 5.02 0.20
C TYR A 560 -4.38 6.05 0.75
N PHE A 561 -4.00 6.82 1.78
CA PHE A 561 -4.88 7.83 2.39
C PHE A 561 -5.11 9.07 1.53
N TYR A 562 -4.29 9.25 0.51
CA TYR A 562 -4.27 10.44 -0.32
C TYR A 562 -4.93 10.14 -1.68
N ASN A 563 -4.42 9.14 -2.42
CA ASN A 563 -5.06 8.60 -3.63
C ASN A 563 -6.02 7.49 -3.23
N GLN A 564 -7.12 7.92 -2.59
CA GLN A 564 -8.17 7.05 -2.09
C GLN A 564 -8.77 6.17 -3.22
N LYS A 565 -8.82 6.69 -4.46
CA LYS A 565 -9.13 5.95 -5.70
C LYS A 565 -8.25 4.72 -5.89
N LEU A 566 -6.93 4.89 -6.02
CA LEU A 566 -5.97 3.79 -6.15
C LEU A 566 -6.02 2.86 -4.92
N GLY A 567 -6.28 3.43 -3.75
CA GLY A 567 -6.58 2.71 -2.52
C GLY A 567 -7.71 1.71 -2.67
N ALA A 568 -8.90 2.16 -3.04
CA ALA A 568 -10.04 1.27 -3.26
C ALA A 568 -9.81 0.30 -4.43
N GLN A 569 -9.21 0.76 -5.54
CA GLN A 569 -8.89 -0.04 -6.72
C GLN A 569 -7.96 -1.23 -6.41
N ILE A 570 -6.97 -1.07 -5.50
CA ILE A 570 -5.97 -2.12 -5.25
C ILE A 570 -6.00 -2.72 -3.84
N ASN A 571 -6.72 -2.14 -2.88
CA ASN A 571 -7.03 -2.77 -1.59
C ASN A 571 -8.41 -3.42 -1.56
N GLY A 572 -9.36 -2.97 -2.39
CA GLY A 572 -10.79 -3.26 -2.29
C GLY A 572 -11.52 -2.19 -1.46
N PRO A 573 -12.77 -1.83 -1.82
CA PRO A 573 -13.46 -0.67 -1.24
C PRO A 573 -13.74 -0.81 0.26
N ILE A 574 -14.06 -2.01 0.76
CA ILE A 574 -14.31 -2.23 2.20
C ILE A 574 -13.01 -2.04 3.01
N VAL A 575 -11.90 -2.62 2.56
CA VAL A 575 -10.60 -2.45 3.21
C VAL A 575 -10.15 -0.98 3.17
N GLN A 576 -10.44 -0.26 2.09
CA GLN A 576 -10.14 1.18 2.00
C GLN A 576 -11.03 2.02 2.93
N PHE A 577 -12.33 1.73 3.02
CA PHE A 577 -13.23 2.37 3.98
C PHE A 577 -12.73 2.17 5.43
N LEU A 578 -12.36 0.92 5.79
CA LEU A 578 -11.85 0.59 7.11
C LEU A 578 -10.52 1.28 7.45
N ASN A 579 -9.62 1.47 6.48
CA ASN A 579 -8.39 2.25 6.70
C ASN A 579 -8.71 3.65 7.24
N ASN A 580 -9.81 4.26 6.80
CA ASN A 580 -10.21 5.65 7.10
C ASN A 580 -11.08 5.81 8.36
N ILE A 581 -11.30 4.76 9.16
CA ILE A 581 -12.04 4.85 10.44
C ILE A 581 -11.15 5.38 11.57
N ASP A 582 -9.88 4.94 11.58
CA ASP A 582 -8.87 5.23 12.60
C ASP A 582 -8.11 6.51 12.18
N ILE A 583 -8.60 7.68 12.62
CA ILE A 583 -8.12 8.99 12.15
C ILE A 583 -7.34 9.77 13.22
N THR A 584 -6.12 10.17 12.86
CA THR A 584 -5.37 11.26 13.51
C THR A 584 -5.78 12.60 12.89
N ILE A 585 -5.73 13.69 13.67
CA ILE A 585 -5.99 15.06 13.17
C ILE A 585 -4.69 15.72 12.70
N MET A 586 -3.66 15.77 13.55
CA MET A 586 -2.33 16.30 13.27
C MET A 586 -1.28 15.53 14.09
N ASP A 587 -0.05 15.39 13.59
CA ASP A 587 1.05 14.80 14.36
C ASP A 587 1.56 15.80 15.41
N LYS A 588 1.69 15.38 16.68
CA LYS A 588 2.10 16.25 17.79
C LYS A 588 3.50 16.85 17.58
N PRO A 589 3.65 18.19 17.47
CA PRO A 589 4.94 18.82 17.31
C PRO A 589 5.85 18.60 18.52
N ALA A 590 7.16 18.56 18.27
CA ALA A 590 8.16 18.57 19.34
C ALA A 590 8.06 19.89 20.14
N GLY A 591 8.07 19.79 21.48
CA GLY A 591 8.01 20.97 22.36
C GLY A 591 6.59 21.47 22.69
N TYR A 592 5.52 20.81 22.24
CA TYR A 592 4.15 21.20 22.64
C TYR A 592 3.89 21.00 24.14
N SER A 593 3.63 22.10 24.83
CA SER A 593 3.11 22.21 26.20
C SER A 593 2.38 23.54 26.38
N GLU A 594 1.56 23.65 27.42
CA GLU A 594 0.86 24.87 27.84
C GLU A 594 1.80 26.10 27.87
N THR A 595 2.95 25.98 28.54
CA THR A 595 3.94 27.06 28.64
C THR A 595 4.53 27.45 27.28
N ALA A 596 4.65 26.53 26.32
CA ALA A 596 5.10 26.88 24.97
C ALA A 596 4.04 27.71 24.23
N ILE A 597 2.75 27.41 24.43
CA ILE A 597 1.63 28.17 23.85
C ILE A 597 1.51 29.55 24.53
N GLN A 598 1.63 29.64 25.85
CA GLN A 598 1.66 30.91 26.59
C GLN A 598 2.76 31.86 26.10
N ASN A 599 3.99 31.35 25.90
CA ASN A 599 5.10 32.13 25.31
C ASN A 599 4.84 32.58 23.86
N ILE A 600 4.05 31.83 23.08
CA ILE A 600 3.63 32.22 21.73
C ILE A 600 2.59 33.35 21.81
N MET A 601 1.56 33.23 22.65
CA MET A 601 0.55 34.28 22.84
C MET A 601 1.21 35.61 23.26
N GLU A 602 1.98 35.58 24.35
CA GLU A 602 2.72 36.75 24.87
C GLU A 602 3.64 37.44 23.84
N LYS A 603 4.17 36.68 22.88
CA LYS A 603 5.02 37.19 21.81
C LYS A 603 4.18 37.91 20.76
N TYR A 604 3.05 37.32 20.37
CA TYR A 604 2.20 37.87 19.32
C TYR A 604 1.27 38.98 19.80
N ASP A 605 1.03 39.11 21.11
CA ASP A 605 0.45 40.31 21.73
C ASP A 605 1.35 41.54 21.51
N LYS A 606 2.66 41.38 21.74
CA LYS A 606 3.66 42.43 21.56
C LYS A 606 3.84 42.77 20.07
N GLU A 607 3.84 41.75 19.22
CA GLU A 607 3.86 41.89 17.75
C GLU A 607 2.63 42.62 17.20
N ALA A 608 1.42 42.35 17.73
CA ALA A 608 0.20 43.06 17.33
C ALA A 608 0.29 44.55 17.63
N ASN A 609 0.80 44.93 18.81
CA ASN A 609 1.02 46.33 19.17
C ASN A 609 2.04 47.03 18.24
N GLU A 610 3.14 46.36 17.87
CA GLU A 610 4.10 46.89 16.88
C GLU A 610 3.42 47.11 15.52
N ILE A 611 2.69 46.11 15.01
CA ILE A 611 2.02 46.20 13.69
C ILE A 611 0.91 47.27 13.71
N ASN A 612 0.11 47.33 14.77
CA ASN A 612 -1.04 48.23 14.91
C ASN A 612 -0.64 49.70 15.01
N SER A 613 0.58 50.01 15.47
CA SER A 613 1.11 51.39 15.50
C SER A 613 1.20 52.06 14.11
N ASN A 614 1.13 51.28 13.02
CA ASN A 614 1.25 51.74 11.63
C ASN A 614 -0.01 51.43 10.78
N ARG A 615 -1.15 51.14 11.44
CA ARG A 615 -2.43 50.81 10.81
C ARG A 615 -3.55 51.71 11.32
N LEU A 616 -4.64 51.76 10.56
CA LEU A 616 -5.83 52.54 10.88
C LEU A 616 -6.69 51.81 11.91
N GLU A 617 -7.45 52.59 12.69
CA GLU A 617 -8.52 52.06 13.55
C GLU A 617 -9.52 51.22 12.74
N TRP A 618 -10.19 50.29 13.42
CA TRP A 618 -11.31 49.55 12.86
C TRP A 618 -12.48 50.54 12.64
N ALA A 619 -13.07 50.54 11.44
CA ALA A 619 -14.25 51.36 11.20
C ALA A 619 -15.50 50.64 11.73
N GLU A 620 -16.42 51.37 12.34
CA GLU A 620 -17.73 50.87 12.81
C GLU A 620 -18.57 50.23 11.68
N ASN A 621 -18.19 50.47 10.42
CA ASN A 621 -18.83 49.93 9.23
C ASN A 621 -17.83 49.27 8.25
N GLU A 622 -16.85 48.50 8.74
CA GLU A 622 -15.95 47.72 7.87
C GLU A 622 -16.65 46.47 7.27
N THR A 623 -16.69 46.33 5.93
CA THR A 623 -17.23 45.12 5.26
C THR A 623 -16.13 44.31 4.57
N PHE A 624 -16.01 43.03 4.92
CA PHE A 624 -15.13 42.05 4.27
C PHE A 624 -15.96 40.98 3.55
N ILE A 625 -15.63 40.71 2.28
CA ILE A 625 -16.35 39.74 1.44
C ILE A 625 -15.37 38.70 0.92
N PHE A 626 -15.56 37.43 1.26
CA PHE A 626 -14.78 36.31 0.76
C PHE A 626 -15.63 35.53 -0.25
N ASN A 627 -15.39 35.75 -1.54
CA ASN A 627 -16.02 34.99 -2.62
C ASN A 627 -15.13 33.80 -3.02
N LEU A 628 -15.57 32.61 -2.61
CA LEU A 628 -15.17 31.35 -3.21
C LEU A 628 -15.88 31.22 -4.56
N SER A 629 -15.11 31.37 -5.63
CA SER A 629 -15.54 31.19 -7.01
C SER A 629 -15.34 29.71 -7.40
N GLU A 630 -16.42 28.94 -7.36
CA GLU A 630 -16.42 27.49 -7.60
C GLU A 630 -15.71 27.13 -8.90
N SER A 631 -14.76 26.19 -8.83
CA SER A 631 -13.95 25.69 -9.95
C SER A 631 -13.16 26.74 -10.75
N PHE A 632 -13.11 28.01 -10.32
CA PHE A 632 -12.57 29.11 -11.13
C PHE A 632 -11.04 29.03 -11.30
N SER A 633 -10.58 29.09 -12.55
CA SER A 633 -9.16 29.04 -12.90
C SER A 633 -8.94 29.56 -14.33
N ASP A 634 -7.86 30.31 -14.56
CA ASP A 634 -7.49 30.81 -15.90
C ASP A 634 -7.01 29.65 -16.79
N PRO A 635 -7.81 29.23 -17.80
CA PRO A 635 -7.45 28.08 -18.60
C PRO A 635 -6.22 28.36 -19.49
N LYS A 636 -5.81 29.63 -19.68
CA LYS A 636 -4.55 29.99 -20.38
C LYS A 636 -3.29 29.66 -19.57
N ARG A 637 -3.41 29.33 -18.28
CA ARG A 637 -2.28 28.81 -17.47
C ARG A 637 -2.15 27.28 -17.54
N VAL A 638 -3.15 26.57 -18.08
CA VAL A 638 -3.16 25.10 -18.15
C VAL A 638 -2.11 24.59 -19.14
N PRO A 639 -1.16 23.72 -18.73
CA PRO A 639 -0.16 23.18 -19.63
C PRO A 639 -0.77 22.36 -20.78
N ASN A 640 -0.12 22.41 -21.95
CA ASN A 640 -0.56 21.71 -23.17
C ASN A 640 -2.00 22.07 -23.64
N LEU A 641 -2.49 23.26 -23.27
CA LEU A 641 -3.68 23.90 -23.81
C LEU A 641 -3.28 25.22 -24.49
N THR A 642 -3.97 25.58 -25.57
CA THR A 642 -3.86 26.88 -26.24
C THR A 642 -5.26 27.32 -26.63
N ILE A 643 -5.60 28.57 -26.35
CA ILE A 643 -6.97 29.10 -26.44
C ILE A 643 -6.90 30.42 -27.21
N GLU A 644 -7.74 30.55 -28.23
CA GLU A 644 -7.72 31.69 -29.14
C GLU A 644 -8.40 32.90 -28.50
N ASN A 645 -9.65 32.71 -28.07
CA ASN A 645 -10.44 33.73 -27.38
C ASN A 645 -10.07 33.82 -25.88
N ASP A 646 -10.50 34.89 -25.22
CA ASP A 646 -10.25 35.11 -23.80
C ASP A 646 -11.55 35.02 -23.00
N PRO A 647 -11.72 34.03 -22.11
CA PRO A 647 -12.96 33.92 -21.33
C PRO A 647 -13.02 34.90 -20.16
N ILE A 648 -11.87 35.27 -19.58
CA ILE A 648 -11.79 36.09 -18.34
C ILE A 648 -11.03 37.43 -18.49
N PRO A 649 -11.37 38.28 -19.49
CA PRO A 649 -10.63 39.52 -19.77
C PRO A 649 -10.70 40.55 -18.64
N TYR A 650 -11.85 40.71 -17.95
CA TYR A 650 -12.01 41.70 -16.89
C TYR A 650 -11.26 41.31 -15.61
N ILE A 651 -11.44 40.08 -15.13
CA ILE A 651 -10.76 39.55 -13.95
C ILE A 651 -9.24 39.62 -14.17
N ARG A 652 -8.72 39.24 -15.35
CA ARG A 652 -7.29 39.37 -15.63
C ARG A 652 -6.81 40.82 -15.78
N GLN A 653 -7.69 41.80 -16.04
CA GLN A 653 -7.36 43.22 -15.94
C GLN A 653 -7.35 43.70 -14.47
N THR A 654 -8.33 43.28 -13.68
CA THR A 654 -8.47 43.59 -12.25
C THR A 654 -7.31 43.03 -11.44
N MET A 655 -6.86 41.81 -11.72
CA MET A 655 -5.64 41.22 -11.13
C MET A 655 -4.41 42.09 -11.36
N LYS A 656 -4.16 42.57 -12.59
CA LYS A 656 -2.99 43.42 -12.91
C LYS A 656 -2.96 44.71 -12.10
N LYS A 657 -4.12 45.30 -11.82
CA LYS A 657 -4.26 46.57 -11.08
C LYS A 657 -4.14 46.38 -9.56
N ASN A 658 -4.74 45.34 -9.00
CA ASN A 658 -4.88 45.13 -7.56
C ASN A 658 -3.84 44.16 -6.97
N THR A 659 -3.99 43.79 -5.69
CA THR A 659 -3.28 42.64 -5.10
C THR A 659 -3.83 41.36 -5.70
N SER A 660 -2.97 40.51 -6.25
CA SER A 660 -3.38 39.31 -6.97
C SER A 660 -2.24 38.32 -7.15
N GLY A 661 -2.60 37.12 -7.59
CA GLY A 661 -1.65 36.05 -7.87
C GLY A 661 -2.32 34.70 -8.01
N TRP A 662 -1.61 33.67 -7.57
CA TRP A 662 -2.08 32.28 -7.62
C TRP A 662 -2.26 31.71 -6.22
N MET A 663 -3.39 31.03 -5.99
CA MET A 663 -3.66 30.29 -4.75
C MET A 663 -3.31 28.82 -4.94
N LEU A 664 -2.53 28.27 -4.02
CA LEU A 664 -2.24 26.85 -3.93
C LEU A 664 -3.43 26.10 -3.33
N SER A 665 -4.27 25.53 -4.19
CA SER A 665 -5.33 24.61 -3.79
C SER A 665 -4.74 23.35 -3.15
N ASN A 666 -5.52 22.72 -2.26
CA ASN A 666 -5.28 21.36 -1.79
C ASN A 666 -6.21 20.34 -2.50
N GLY A 667 -6.90 20.74 -3.57
CA GLY A 667 -7.82 19.91 -4.33
C GLY A 667 -7.75 20.11 -5.85
N TYR A 668 -8.35 19.18 -6.59
CA TYR A 668 -8.45 19.19 -8.05
C TYR A 668 -9.75 18.47 -8.44
N GLY A 669 -10.70 19.21 -9.01
CA GLY A 669 -12.04 18.72 -9.34
C GLY A 669 -12.92 18.41 -8.12
N GLY A 670 -12.59 18.97 -6.96
CA GLY A 670 -13.26 18.74 -5.70
C GLY A 670 -12.43 19.23 -4.52
N GLY A 671 -13.10 19.46 -3.39
CA GLY A 671 -12.46 19.89 -2.14
C GLY A 671 -12.83 21.28 -1.66
N THR A 672 -13.80 21.97 -2.26
CA THR A 672 -14.38 23.28 -1.86
C THR A 672 -14.27 23.61 -0.37
N ALA A 673 -14.85 22.77 0.51
CA ALA A 673 -14.87 22.95 1.95
C ALA A 673 -13.48 22.95 2.65
N ASN A 674 -12.45 22.40 2.02
CA ASN A 674 -11.08 22.45 2.50
C ASN A 674 -10.47 23.84 2.29
N MET A 675 -10.70 24.44 1.13
CA MET A 675 -10.27 25.81 0.84
C MET A 675 -11.07 26.80 1.68
N GLU A 676 -12.38 26.59 1.81
CA GLU A 676 -13.30 27.35 2.68
C GLU A 676 -12.90 27.26 4.17
N TRP A 677 -12.53 26.07 4.67
CA TRP A 677 -12.01 25.90 6.03
C TRP A 677 -10.71 26.69 6.25
N SER A 678 -9.72 26.52 5.37
CA SER A 678 -8.46 27.24 5.50
C SER A 678 -8.64 28.75 5.36
N SER A 679 -9.48 29.24 4.44
CA SER A 679 -9.71 30.67 4.25
C SER A 679 -10.39 31.33 5.45
N LEU A 680 -11.31 30.64 6.12
CA LEU A 680 -12.01 31.19 7.28
C LEU A 680 -11.16 31.10 8.56
N THR A 681 -10.48 29.98 8.79
CA THR A 681 -9.74 29.71 10.04
C THR A 681 -8.30 30.22 10.05
N SER A 682 -7.71 30.54 8.90
CA SER A 682 -6.26 30.76 8.75
C SER A 682 -5.38 29.56 9.15
N LEU A 683 -5.93 28.35 9.21
CA LEU A 683 -5.20 27.11 9.51
C LEU A 683 -4.86 26.32 8.22
N ASP A 684 -3.66 25.73 8.16
CA ASP A 684 -3.09 25.13 6.94
C ASP A 684 -3.31 23.61 6.88
N ILE A 685 -4.08 23.14 5.90
CA ILE A 685 -4.36 21.71 5.70
C ILE A 685 -3.09 20.88 5.44
N SER A 686 -2.01 21.46 4.90
CA SER A 686 -0.74 20.75 4.71
C SER A 686 0.05 20.51 6.00
N ASN A 687 -0.41 21.02 7.15
CA ASN A 687 0.03 20.58 8.48
C ASN A 687 -0.80 19.40 9.03
N LEU A 688 -1.99 19.12 8.49
CA LEU A 688 -2.92 18.11 8.99
C LEU A 688 -2.58 16.70 8.49
N SER A 689 -3.08 15.70 9.23
CA SER A 689 -2.83 14.29 9.00
C SER A 689 -3.52 13.77 7.72
N PRO A 690 -2.90 12.81 7.00
CA PRO A 690 -3.50 12.14 5.84
C PRO A 690 -4.84 11.47 6.10
N THR A 691 -5.14 11.14 7.36
CA THR A 691 -6.42 10.52 7.75
C THR A 691 -7.57 11.52 7.90
N LEU A 692 -7.33 12.82 7.70
CA LEU A 692 -8.32 13.89 7.83
C LEU A 692 -8.54 14.66 6.50
N PRO A 693 -9.04 14.01 5.42
CA PRO A 693 -9.27 14.66 4.13
C PRO A 693 -10.30 15.81 4.13
N THR A 694 -11.16 15.94 5.15
CA THR A 694 -12.19 17.01 5.20
C THR A 694 -12.41 17.54 6.62
N PRO A 695 -11.80 18.67 7.01
CA PRO A 695 -11.90 19.23 8.36
C PRO A 695 -13.35 19.51 8.81
N TYR A 696 -14.21 20.02 7.93
CA TYR A 696 -15.63 20.32 8.24
C TYR A 696 -16.40 19.11 8.80
N THR A 697 -16.16 17.90 8.27
CA THR A 697 -16.89 16.69 8.68
C THR A 697 -16.15 15.89 9.75
N GLN A 698 -14.83 16.06 9.90
CA GLN A 698 -13.99 15.21 10.75
C GLN A 698 -13.40 15.91 11.98
N LEU A 699 -13.26 17.25 11.95
CA LEU A 699 -12.62 18.08 12.97
C LEU A 699 -13.61 19.07 13.63
N VAL A 700 -14.27 19.94 12.86
CA VAL A 700 -14.95 21.15 13.40
C VAL A 700 -15.97 20.85 14.51
N GLU A 701 -16.78 19.80 14.35
CA GLU A 701 -17.78 19.38 15.37
C GLU A 701 -17.17 18.86 16.69
N LYS A 702 -15.86 18.63 16.75
CA LYS A 702 -15.15 18.13 17.95
C LYS A 702 -14.41 19.19 18.73
N GLN A 703 -14.06 20.31 18.09
CA GLN A 703 -13.36 21.41 18.76
C GLN A 703 -14.30 22.06 19.80
N LEU A 704 -13.77 22.53 20.92
CA LEU A 704 -14.56 23.32 21.88
C LEU A 704 -14.84 24.71 21.29
N ILE A 705 -13.80 25.34 20.72
CA ILE A 705 -13.87 26.60 19.97
C ILE A 705 -13.19 26.40 18.61
N SER A 706 -13.70 27.00 17.54
CA SER A 706 -13.08 26.92 16.20
C SER A 706 -12.71 28.33 15.70
N PRO A 707 -11.47 28.78 15.97
CA PRO A 707 -11.05 30.14 15.63
C PRO A 707 -11.12 30.42 14.14
N ASN A 708 -11.77 31.53 13.79
CA ASN A 708 -12.01 31.93 12.42
C ASN A 708 -12.35 33.44 12.32
N ILE A 709 -12.46 33.97 11.11
CA ILE A 709 -12.53 35.40 10.81
C ILE A 709 -13.83 36.12 11.25
N THR A 710 -14.94 35.39 11.46
CA THR A 710 -16.24 35.97 11.86
C THR A 710 -16.16 36.79 13.15
N ASN A 711 -15.35 36.37 14.12
CA ASN A 711 -15.23 36.97 15.46
C ASN A 711 -14.74 38.44 15.47
N LEU A 712 -14.32 38.98 14.32
CA LEU A 712 -13.94 40.39 14.17
C LEU A 712 -15.11 41.32 13.78
N PHE A 713 -16.33 40.81 13.57
CA PHE A 713 -17.45 41.53 12.95
C PHE A 713 -18.79 41.40 13.70
N ASP A 714 -19.63 42.44 13.64
CA ASP A 714 -20.94 42.54 14.32
C ASP A 714 -22.10 41.79 13.62
N GLU A 715 -21.83 41.32 12.40
CA GLU A 715 -22.75 40.52 11.57
C GLU A 715 -21.93 39.64 10.62
N SER A 716 -22.04 38.33 10.75
CA SER A 716 -21.38 37.34 9.89
C SER A 716 -22.41 36.56 9.07
N ILE A 717 -22.38 36.75 7.76
CA ILE A 717 -23.36 36.19 6.82
C ILE A 717 -22.70 35.16 5.89
N ALA A 718 -23.31 33.99 5.78
CA ALA A 718 -22.98 33.00 4.76
C ALA A 718 -24.01 33.03 3.63
N ILE A 719 -23.56 32.97 2.37
CA ILE A 719 -24.41 32.88 1.18
C ILE A 719 -23.93 31.69 0.33
N HIS A 720 -24.81 30.72 0.08
CA HIS A 720 -24.54 29.61 -0.83
C HIS A 720 -25.78 29.34 -1.69
N PRO A 721 -25.74 29.57 -3.02
CA PRO A 721 -26.91 29.46 -3.89
C PRO A 721 -27.16 27.99 -4.30
N TYR A 722 -27.11 27.09 -3.32
CA TYR A 722 -27.34 25.65 -3.42
C TYR A 722 -27.61 25.04 -2.02
N ALA A 723 -27.78 23.72 -1.91
CA ALA A 723 -28.16 23.06 -0.66
C ALA A 723 -27.06 23.08 0.43
N ALA A 724 -27.39 23.67 1.58
CA ALA A 724 -26.49 23.84 2.72
C ALA A 724 -26.12 22.57 3.53
N SER A 725 -26.71 21.41 3.24
CA SER A 725 -26.30 20.13 3.84
C SER A 725 -24.96 19.61 3.29
N LEU A 726 -24.56 20.07 2.11
CA LEU A 726 -23.28 19.72 1.49
C LEU A 726 -22.11 20.11 2.42
N TYR A 727 -21.15 19.20 2.55
CA TYR A 727 -19.99 19.32 3.46
C TYR A 727 -20.33 19.63 4.94
N ASN A 728 -21.57 19.40 5.40
CA ASN A 728 -22.02 19.71 6.77
C ASN A 728 -22.03 21.22 7.11
N ARG A 729 -22.15 22.11 6.11
CA ARG A 729 -22.05 23.57 6.30
C ARG A 729 -22.99 24.13 7.36
N LYS A 730 -24.23 23.62 7.53
CA LYS A 730 -25.15 24.09 8.59
C LYS A 730 -24.53 24.02 9.99
N ASN A 731 -23.95 22.87 10.36
CA ASN A 731 -23.33 22.69 11.68
C ASN A 731 -22.02 23.48 11.79
N VAL A 732 -21.24 23.55 10.70
CA VAL A 732 -19.95 24.25 10.66
C VAL A 732 -20.11 25.76 10.77
N PHE A 733 -21.02 26.37 10.02
CA PHE A 733 -21.23 27.83 10.04
C PHE A 733 -21.86 28.27 11.37
N ASN A 734 -22.77 27.49 11.96
CA ASN A 734 -23.23 27.70 13.34
C ASN A 734 -22.07 27.61 14.35
N LYS A 735 -21.13 26.66 14.16
CA LYS A 735 -19.94 26.50 15.03
C LYS A 735 -18.87 27.58 14.80
N PHE A 736 -18.89 28.24 13.64
CA PHE A 736 -18.04 29.38 13.31
C PHE A 736 -18.65 30.73 13.72
N GLY A 737 -19.90 30.78 14.17
CA GLY A 737 -20.55 32.04 14.57
C GLY A 737 -21.03 32.89 13.40
N PHE A 738 -21.58 32.27 12.34
CA PHE A 738 -22.38 33.01 11.36
C PHE A 738 -23.80 33.23 11.91
N ASP A 739 -24.25 34.48 11.95
CA ASP A 739 -25.60 34.88 12.39
C ASP A 739 -26.70 34.41 11.43
N LYS A 740 -26.40 34.44 10.12
CA LYS A 740 -27.36 34.10 9.05
C LYS A 740 -26.69 33.25 7.98
N PHE A 741 -27.45 32.30 7.42
CA PHE A 741 -27.00 31.47 6.32
C PHE A 741 -28.10 31.38 5.26
N TYR A 742 -27.92 32.14 4.17
CA TYR A 742 -28.83 32.19 3.04
C TYR A 742 -28.53 31.04 2.06
N TYR A 743 -29.53 30.18 1.81
CA TYR A 743 -29.42 29.04 0.91
C TYR A 743 -30.77 28.56 0.35
N VAL A 744 -30.72 27.75 -0.71
CA VAL A 744 -31.92 27.19 -1.38
C VAL A 744 -32.70 26.26 -0.43
N ASP A 745 -34.02 26.45 -0.32
CA ASP A 745 -34.88 25.82 0.70
C ASP A 745 -34.46 26.12 2.17
N GLY A 746 -33.74 27.22 2.42
CA GLY A 746 -33.38 27.69 3.76
C GLY A 746 -34.52 28.37 4.53
N PRO A 747 -34.36 28.57 5.85
CA PRO A 747 -35.23 29.47 6.63
C PRO A 747 -34.99 30.92 6.18
N ASP A 748 -33.72 31.31 6.08
CA ASP A 748 -33.25 32.51 5.41
C ASP A 748 -33.18 32.21 3.90
N LYS A 749 -34.20 32.62 3.17
CA LYS A 749 -34.30 32.39 1.73
C LYS A 749 -33.47 33.39 0.94
N LEU A 750 -32.97 32.95 -0.21
CA LEU A 750 -32.40 33.81 -1.24
C LEU A 750 -33.50 34.66 -1.89
N THR A 751 -33.21 35.92 -2.15
CA THR A 751 -34.05 36.82 -2.96
C THR A 751 -33.84 36.55 -4.46
N TYR A 752 -32.62 36.15 -4.87
CA TYR A 752 -32.25 35.99 -6.28
C TYR A 752 -31.85 34.55 -6.64
N GLU A 753 -32.67 33.88 -7.44
CA GLU A 753 -32.44 32.50 -7.90
C GLU A 753 -32.30 32.37 -9.44
N ASP A 754 -32.10 33.47 -10.17
CA ASP A 754 -32.00 33.44 -11.65
C ASP A 754 -30.83 32.54 -12.13
N LYS A 755 -31.09 31.77 -13.19
CA LYS A 755 -30.13 30.89 -13.86
C LYS A 755 -29.84 31.43 -15.28
N ILE A 756 -28.77 30.93 -15.90
CA ILE A 756 -28.40 31.26 -17.28
C ILE A 756 -28.90 30.12 -18.17
N ASP A 757 -29.65 30.42 -19.24
CA ASP A 757 -30.13 29.43 -20.21
C ASP A 757 -30.76 28.17 -19.54
N ASP A 758 -30.42 26.97 -20.02
CA ASP A 758 -30.85 25.66 -19.50
C ASP A 758 -30.03 25.19 -18.26
N HIS A 759 -29.25 26.08 -17.65
CA HIS A 759 -28.32 25.71 -16.56
C HIS A 759 -29.03 25.29 -15.26
N ILE A 760 -28.49 24.29 -14.57
CA ILE A 760 -29.15 23.70 -13.39
C ILE A 760 -28.90 24.48 -12.09
N TYR A 761 -27.75 25.16 -11.96
CA TYR A 761 -27.40 25.96 -10.78
C TYR A 761 -27.72 27.44 -10.98
N ILE A 762 -28.02 28.13 -9.88
CA ILE A 762 -28.21 29.58 -9.81
C ILE A 762 -26.95 30.30 -10.28
N SER A 763 -27.12 31.42 -10.97
CA SER A 763 -26.01 32.19 -11.55
C SER A 763 -25.18 32.94 -10.50
N ASP A 764 -23.90 33.18 -10.81
CA ASP A 764 -23.03 34.01 -9.99
C ASP A 764 -23.55 35.46 -9.94
N ALA A 765 -24.20 35.94 -11.01
CA ALA A 765 -24.85 37.25 -11.05
C ALA A 765 -25.97 37.38 -10.01
N SER A 766 -26.82 36.35 -9.84
CA SER A 766 -27.82 36.29 -8.77
C SER A 766 -27.17 36.31 -7.39
N ALA A 767 -26.12 35.52 -7.19
CA ALA A 767 -25.40 35.46 -5.91
C ALA A 767 -24.69 36.78 -5.54
N TYR A 768 -24.24 37.55 -6.55
CA TYR A 768 -23.73 38.91 -6.35
C TYR A 768 -24.84 39.93 -6.07
N LYS A 769 -26.04 39.83 -6.69
CA LYS A 769 -27.21 40.65 -6.30
C LYS A 769 -27.58 40.43 -4.82
N GLU A 770 -27.65 39.16 -4.40
CA GLU A 770 -27.91 38.77 -3.01
C GLU A 770 -26.90 39.40 -2.06
N THR A 771 -25.62 39.34 -2.43
CA THR A 771 -24.52 39.92 -1.65
C THR A 771 -24.64 41.45 -1.56
N LEU A 772 -24.97 42.14 -2.65
CA LEU A 772 -25.24 43.60 -2.63
C LEU A 772 -26.41 43.94 -1.72
N GLU A 773 -27.48 43.15 -1.74
CA GLU A 773 -28.64 43.34 -0.85
C GLU A 773 -28.20 43.20 0.63
N LYS A 774 -27.50 42.11 1.00
CA LYS A 774 -27.08 41.90 2.40
C LYS A 774 -26.04 42.92 2.92
N ILE A 775 -25.24 43.52 2.03
CA ILE A 775 -24.35 44.64 2.40
C ILE A 775 -25.17 45.88 2.79
N ASN A 776 -26.22 46.18 2.03
CA ASN A 776 -27.09 47.34 2.27
C ASN A 776 -28.03 47.13 3.47
N ASP A 777 -28.57 45.92 3.65
CA ASP A 777 -29.43 45.54 4.79
C ASP A 777 -28.79 45.80 6.16
N ASN A 778 -27.44 45.80 6.23
CA ASN A 778 -26.67 45.92 7.45
C ASN A 778 -25.67 47.11 7.38
N PHE A 779 -26.02 48.18 6.65
CA PHE A 779 -25.08 49.24 6.24
C PHE A 779 -24.24 49.83 7.39
N ASP A 780 -24.83 50.04 8.57
CA ASP A 780 -24.17 50.69 9.72
C ASP A 780 -23.39 49.74 10.66
N LYS A 781 -23.29 48.45 10.34
CA LYS A 781 -22.50 47.45 11.10
C LYS A 781 -21.17 47.13 10.44
N THR A 782 -20.21 46.58 11.18
CA THR A 782 -19.14 45.78 10.58
C THR A 782 -19.70 44.44 10.07
N GLN A 783 -19.23 43.96 8.93
CA GLN A 783 -19.78 42.79 8.23
C GLN A 783 -18.69 41.84 7.75
N PHE A 784 -18.89 40.54 7.95
CA PHE A 784 -18.20 39.51 7.19
C PHE A 784 -19.20 38.74 6.30
N ILE A 785 -18.89 38.58 5.01
CA ILE A 785 -19.71 37.81 4.08
C ILE A 785 -18.87 36.70 3.44
N GLN A 786 -19.18 35.43 3.75
CA GLN A 786 -18.68 34.28 3.01
C GLN A 786 -19.67 33.95 1.88
N LEU A 787 -19.29 34.29 0.65
CA LEU A 787 -20.03 33.89 -0.54
C LEU A 787 -19.37 32.65 -1.15
N SER A 788 -20.11 31.54 -1.23
CA SER A 788 -19.64 30.31 -1.88
C SER A 788 -20.55 29.99 -3.05
N THR A 789 -20.09 30.34 -4.25
CA THR A 789 -20.83 30.22 -5.54
C THR A 789 -21.09 28.76 -5.96
N MET A 790 -21.81 28.57 -7.08
CA MET A 790 -22.15 27.23 -7.60
C MET A 790 -22.21 27.16 -9.14
N GLN A 791 -22.22 28.28 -9.88
CA GLN A 791 -22.48 28.29 -11.34
C GLN A 791 -21.53 27.37 -12.13
N ASN A 792 -20.24 27.34 -11.77
CA ASN A 792 -19.25 26.56 -12.50
C ASN A 792 -19.00 25.17 -11.89
N HIS A 793 -19.88 24.66 -11.01
CA HIS A 793 -19.76 23.28 -10.52
C HIS A 793 -20.11 22.27 -11.64
N MET A 794 -19.43 21.12 -11.66
CA MET A 794 -19.72 20.02 -12.60
C MET A 794 -21.16 19.46 -12.43
N PRO A 795 -21.82 18.90 -13.46
CA PRO A 795 -21.29 18.46 -14.76
C PRO A 795 -21.34 19.52 -15.87
N TYR A 796 -20.28 19.60 -16.66
CA TYR A 796 -20.21 20.49 -17.82
C TYR A 796 -20.87 19.85 -19.06
N LYS A 797 -22.14 20.15 -19.31
CA LYS A 797 -22.89 19.62 -20.48
C LYS A 797 -22.92 20.62 -21.63
N GLU A 798 -22.99 20.13 -22.87
CA GLU A 798 -23.19 20.96 -24.07
C GLU A 798 -24.42 21.87 -23.95
N ASN A 799 -25.55 21.30 -23.58
CA ASN A 799 -26.87 21.95 -23.59
C ASN A 799 -27.10 22.90 -22.39
N PHE A 800 -26.06 23.33 -21.70
CA PHE A 800 -26.18 24.22 -20.53
C PHE A 800 -26.20 25.71 -20.90
N TYR A 801 -25.64 26.07 -22.04
CA TYR A 801 -25.62 27.43 -22.58
C TYR A 801 -26.02 27.40 -24.06
N HIS A 802 -26.80 28.37 -24.51
CA HIS A 802 -27.26 28.45 -25.91
C HIS A 802 -26.11 28.73 -26.89
N GLU A 803 -25.07 29.44 -26.43
CA GLU A 803 -23.82 29.66 -27.14
C GLU A 803 -22.63 29.09 -26.35
N ASN A 804 -21.65 28.53 -27.05
CA ASN A 804 -20.54 27.80 -26.44
C ASN A 804 -19.27 27.92 -27.32
N ASN A 805 -18.92 29.16 -27.65
CA ASN A 805 -18.15 29.51 -28.86
C ASN A 805 -16.62 29.66 -28.64
N TYR A 806 -15.99 28.75 -27.89
CA TYR A 806 -14.55 28.82 -27.56
C TYR A 806 -13.67 27.85 -28.36
N SER A 807 -12.90 28.39 -29.31
CA SER A 807 -11.82 27.66 -29.99
C SER A 807 -10.61 27.41 -29.08
N PHE A 808 -10.16 26.15 -29.03
CA PHE A 808 -8.93 25.74 -28.34
C PHE A 808 -8.25 24.55 -29.03
N SER A 809 -6.96 24.38 -28.76
CA SER A 809 -6.14 23.27 -29.25
C SER A 809 -5.16 22.75 -28.19
N GLY A 810 -4.63 21.54 -28.39
CA GLY A 810 -3.66 20.91 -27.49
C GLY A 810 -4.08 19.52 -27.02
N THR A 811 -3.49 19.07 -25.91
CA THR A 811 -3.68 17.71 -25.35
C THR A 811 -4.03 17.71 -23.86
N ALA A 812 -4.31 18.87 -23.25
CA ALA A 812 -4.70 18.96 -21.84
C ALA A 812 -5.99 18.19 -21.51
N VAL A 813 -6.93 18.09 -22.46
CA VAL A 813 -8.22 17.40 -22.31
C VAL A 813 -8.33 16.28 -23.33
N VAL A 814 -8.85 15.12 -22.91
CA VAL A 814 -9.07 13.96 -23.79
C VAL A 814 -10.21 14.21 -24.78
N LYS A 815 -10.14 13.63 -25.98
CA LYS A 815 -11.06 13.94 -27.09
C LYS A 815 -12.55 13.87 -26.74
N ASN A 816 -12.95 12.87 -25.96
CA ASN A 816 -14.35 12.67 -25.56
C ASN A 816 -14.82 13.59 -24.40
N ARG A 817 -13.97 14.50 -23.92
CA ARG A 817 -14.28 15.51 -22.88
C ARG A 817 -14.02 16.95 -23.35
N GLN A 818 -13.67 17.16 -24.63
CA GLN A 818 -13.39 18.50 -25.18
C GLN A 818 -14.55 19.48 -25.02
N GLN A 819 -15.79 18.98 -25.15
CA GLN A 819 -17.04 19.73 -24.97
C GLN A 819 -17.23 20.26 -23.53
N GLU A 820 -16.75 19.52 -22.52
CA GLU A 820 -16.78 19.95 -21.11
C GLU A 820 -15.92 21.21 -20.90
N LEU A 821 -14.76 21.29 -21.57
CA LEU A 821 -13.88 22.46 -21.50
C LEU A 821 -14.49 23.69 -22.17
N SER A 822 -15.20 23.53 -23.29
CA SER A 822 -15.90 24.65 -23.93
C SER A 822 -16.97 25.23 -22.99
N THR A 823 -17.80 24.36 -22.42
CA THR A 823 -18.85 24.73 -21.44
C THR A 823 -18.26 25.39 -20.19
N PHE A 824 -17.13 24.89 -19.68
CA PHE A 824 -16.40 25.53 -18.58
C PHE A 824 -15.91 26.94 -18.94
N MET A 825 -15.35 27.14 -20.15
CA MET A 825 -14.90 28.46 -20.62
C MET A 825 -16.06 29.45 -20.78
N GLN A 826 -17.23 28.99 -21.21
CA GLN A 826 -18.45 29.80 -21.26
C GLN A 826 -18.94 30.17 -19.85
N GLY A 827 -18.93 29.22 -18.90
CA GLY A 827 -19.34 29.46 -17.51
C GLY A 827 -18.49 30.52 -16.80
N ILE A 828 -17.14 30.39 -16.86
CA ILE A 828 -16.24 31.38 -16.24
C ILE A 828 -16.28 32.75 -16.97
N HIS A 829 -16.75 32.81 -18.22
CA HIS A 829 -16.97 34.07 -18.91
C HIS A 829 -18.19 34.82 -18.37
N TYR A 830 -19.29 34.12 -18.07
CA TYR A 830 -20.39 34.71 -17.33
C TYR A 830 -19.98 35.15 -15.92
N THR A 831 -19.07 34.42 -15.25
CA THR A 831 -18.47 34.88 -13.99
C THR A 831 -17.63 36.17 -14.17
N ASP A 832 -16.88 36.32 -15.27
CA ASP A 832 -16.08 37.53 -15.56
C ASP A 832 -16.95 38.79 -15.69
N GLU A 833 -18.04 38.69 -16.44
CA GLU A 833 -19.03 39.78 -16.59
C GLU A 833 -19.85 40.01 -15.31
N ALA A 834 -20.15 38.97 -14.53
CA ALA A 834 -20.83 39.11 -13.24
C ALA A 834 -19.95 39.82 -12.20
N VAL A 835 -18.65 39.49 -12.12
CA VAL A 835 -17.67 40.18 -11.25
C VAL A 835 -17.47 41.64 -11.67
N LYS A 836 -17.49 41.92 -12.98
CA LYS A 836 -17.40 43.26 -13.57
C LYS A 836 -18.56 44.17 -13.16
N GLU A 837 -19.78 43.65 -13.20
CA GLU A 837 -20.96 44.40 -12.73
C GLU A 837 -20.96 44.53 -11.20
N PHE A 838 -20.65 43.46 -10.46
CA PHE A 838 -20.55 43.49 -8.99
C PHE A 838 -19.56 44.54 -8.49
N ILE A 839 -18.33 44.58 -9.03
CA ILE A 839 -17.32 45.58 -8.68
C ILE A 839 -17.77 47.01 -9.02
N LYS A 840 -18.48 47.20 -10.14
CA LYS A 840 -19.06 48.50 -10.54
C LYS A 840 -20.13 48.97 -9.55
N GLU A 841 -20.90 48.07 -8.94
CA GLU A 841 -21.87 48.41 -7.90
C GLU A 841 -21.19 48.64 -6.54
N LEU A 842 -20.19 47.82 -6.14
CA LEU A 842 -19.39 48.06 -4.93
C LEU A 842 -18.70 49.44 -4.93
N ASP A 843 -18.29 49.93 -6.10
CA ASP A 843 -17.68 51.27 -6.28
C ASP A 843 -18.65 52.45 -6.09
N LYS A 844 -19.96 52.20 -5.95
CA LYS A 844 -20.98 53.19 -5.58
C LYS A 844 -21.26 53.25 -4.09
N ILE A 845 -20.92 52.20 -3.33
CA ILE A 845 -21.25 52.11 -1.91
C ILE A 845 -20.25 52.96 -1.11
N GLU A 846 -20.75 53.95 -0.37
CA GLU A 846 -19.92 54.88 0.44
C GLU A 846 -19.59 54.28 1.83
N LYS A 847 -19.14 53.03 1.79
CA LYS A 847 -18.74 52.18 2.92
C LYS A 847 -17.39 51.52 2.58
N PRO A 848 -16.48 51.26 3.54
CA PRO A 848 -15.26 50.50 3.27
C PRO A 848 -15.56 49.04 2.95
N ILE A 849 -15.20 48.58 1.74
CA ILE A 849 -15.40 47.19 1.30
C ILE A 849 -14.09 46.58 0.80
N THR A 850 -13.67 45.50 1.44
CA THR A 850 -12.55 44.64 1.00
C THR A 850 -13.07 43.32 0.46
N PHE A 851 -12.92 43.11 -0.85
CA PHE A 851 -13.43 41.96 -1.59
C PHE A 851 -12.28 41.01 -1.96
N VAL A 852 -12.24 39.82 -1.36
CA VAL A 852 -11.33 38.72 -1.70
C VAL A 852 -12.07 37.79 -2.67
N PHE A 853 -11.58 37.71 -3.91
CA PHE A 853 -12.05 36.74 -4.90
C PHE A 853 -10.97 35.66 -5.08
N TYR A 854 -11.35 34.39 -4.99
CA TYR A 854 -10.46 33.27 -5.26
C TYR A 854 -11.19 32.09 -5.87
N GLY A 855 -10.55 31.38 -6.80
CA GLY A 855 -10.99 30.04 -7.20
C GLY A 855 -10.59 28.98 -6.17
N ASP A 856 -11.42 27.98 -5.90
CA ASP A 856 -11.09 26.93 -4.92
C ASP A 856 -10.20 25.81 -5.50
N HIS A 857 -10.54 25.27 -6.66
CA HIS A 857 -9.74 24.28 -7.39
C HIS A 857 -9.91 24.38 -8.91
N LEU A 858 -9.01 23.76 -9.68
CA LEU A 858 -9.27 23.52 -11.11
C LEU A 858 -10.36 22.46 -11.30
N PRO A 859 -11.14 22.51 -12.40
CA PRO A 859 -12.07 21.45 -12.77
C PRO A 859 -11.36 20.14 -13.18
N SER A 860 -12.01 18.99 -12.96
CA SER A 860 -11.48 17.64 -13.25
C SER A 860 -11.34 17.28 -14.75
N ILE A 861 -11.42 18.26 -15.65
CA ILE A 861 -11.46 18.08 -17.11
C ILE A 861 -10.09 17.82 -17.73
N TYR A 862 -9.01 18.37 -17.15
CA TYR A 862 -7.63 18.36 -17.68
C TYR A 862 -6.88 17.01 -17.57
N SER A 863 -7.65 15.92 -17.64
CA SER A 863 -7.25 14.51 -17.61
C SER A 863 -6.21 14.07 -18.66
N GLY A 864 -5.91 14.89 -19.67
CA GLY A 864 -4.81 14.64 -20.63
C GLY A 864 -3.43 15.07 -20.11
N ASN A 865 -3.36 15.89 -19.05
CA ASN A 865 -2.11 16.35 -18.46
C ASN A 865 -1.55 15.37 -17.42
N ASN A 866 -0.25 15.08 -17.53
CA ASN A 866 0.43 14.23 -16.55
C ASN A 866 0.65 14.96 -15.21
N MET A 867 -0.10 14.54 -14.18
CA MET A 867 -0.06 15.13 -12.84
C MET A 867 1.33 15.09 -12.17
N SER A 868 2.22 14.12 -12.49
CA SER A 868 3.58 14.13 -11.90
C SER A 868 4.55 15.14 -12.53
N LYS A 869 4.18 15.74 -13.66
CA LYS A 869 4.93 16.82 -14.33
C LYS A 869 4.28 18.19 -14.13
N TYR A 870 2.96 18.24 -14.07
CA TYR A 870 2.15 19.46 -14.10
C TYR A 870 1.31 19.65 -12.82
N GLY A 871 1.57 18.87 -11.77
CA GLY A 871 0.76 18.85 -10.55
C GLY A 871 0.58 20.22 -9.91
N LEU A 872 1.68 20.97 -9.75
CA LEU A 872 1.65 22.30 -9.14
C LEU A 872 0.73 23.26 -9.90
N VAL A 873 0.95 23.42 -11.21
CA VAL A 873 0.15 24.30 -12.06
C VAL A 873 -1.32 23.87 -12.13
N GLN A 874 -1.60 22.57 -11.99
CA GLN A 874 -2.97 22.06 -11.92
C GLN A 874 -3.64 22.21 -10.54
N HIS A 875 -2.93 22.73 -9.53
CA HIS A 875 -3.48 23.11 -8.23
C HIS A 875 -3.29 24.61 -7.94
N GLU A 876 -2.93 25.42 -8.94
CA GLU A 876 -2.87 26.88 -8.86
C GLU A 876 -4.18 27.48 -9.41
N THR A 877 -5.08 27.96 -8.56
CA THR A 877 -6.20 28.82 -9.00
C THR A 877 -5.79 30.29 -8.98
N ASP A 878 -6.62 31.17 -9.55
CA ASP A 878 -6.36 32.61 -9.60
C ASP A 878 -7.10 33.32 -8.45
N TYR A 879 -6.49 34.38 -7.91
CA TYR A 879 -7.09 35.21 -6.86
C TYR A 879 -6.78 36.70 -7.03
N PHE A 880 -7.66 37.55 -6.49
CA PHE A 880 -7.36 38.95 -6.23
C PHE A 880 -8.00 39.44 -4.93
N ILE A 881 -7.44 40.52 -4.36
CA ILE A 881 -8.08 41.30 -3.30
C ILE A 881 -8.27 42.72 -3.81
N TYR A 882 -9.51 43.19 -3.71
CA TYR A 882 -9.99 44.43 -4.25
C TYR A 882 -10.51 45.34 -3.12
N SER A 883 -10.24 46.64 -3.25
CA SER A 883 -10.76 47.69 -2.37
C SER A 883 -11.67 48.61 -3.19
N ASN A 884 -12.92 48.76 -2.77
CA ASN A 884 -13.89 49.60 -3.47
C ASN A 884 -13.48 51.08 -3.47
N ARG A 885 -14.08 51.89 -4.35
CA ARG A 885 -13.76 53.33 -4.53
C ARG A 885 -13.55 54.08 -3.21
N TYR A 886 -14.42 53.87 -2.24
CA TYR A 886 -14.39 54.51 -0.91
C TYR A 886 -13.15 54.11 -0.07
N SER A 887 -12.67 52.87 -0.17
CA SER A 887 -11.54 52.37 0.62
C SER A 887 -10.18 52.45 -0.09
N ARG A 888 -10.12 52.79 -1.39
CA ARG A 888 -8.87 52.76 -2.18
C ARG A 888 -7.74 53.60 -1.59
N GLU A 889 -8.00 54.85 -1.20
CA GLU A 889 -6.94 55.78 -0.74
C GLU A 889 -6.33 55.38 0.61
N ARG A 890 -7.11 54.71 1.47
CA ARG A 890 -6.64 54.16 2.77
C ARG A 890 -6.02 52.76 2.65
N SER A 891 -6.31 52.03 1.57
CA SER A 891 -5.82 50.67 1.33
C SER A 891 -4.32 50.60 1.03
N LYS A 892 -3.66 49.49 1.39
CA LYS A 892 -2.23 49.25 1.12
C LYS A 892 -2.03 48.01 0.25
N LYS A 893 -1.80 48.21 -1.05
CA LYS A 893 -1.56 47.12 -2.03
C LYS A 893 -0.43 46.18 -1.58
N VAL A 894 -0.78 44.95 -1.22
CA VAL A 894 0.16 43.89 -0.84
C VAL A 894 0.72 43.18 -2.09
N ASN A 895 2.04 42.93 -2.13
CA ASN A 895 2.69 42.20 -3.22
C ASN A 895 3.04 40.75 -2.81
N LYS A 896 2.09 39.83 -2.99
CA LYS A 896 2.25 38.40 -2.65
C LYS A 896 1.78 37.52 -3.81
N LYS A 897 2.67 37.23 -4.77
CA LYS A 897 2.30 36.52 -6.03
C LYS A 897 1.74 35.10 -5.82
N ILE A 898 2.15 34.40 -4.78
CA ILE A 898 1.67 33.04 -4.48
C ILE A 898 1.23 32.97 -3.02
N VAL A 899 0.04 32.44 -2.82
CA VAL A 899 -0.66 32.31 -1.53
C VAL A 899 -1.21 30.90 -1.36
N SER A 900 -1.58 30.55 -0.14
CA SER A 900 -2.44 29.43 0.19
C SER A 900 -3.74 29.98 0.81
N PRO A 901 -4.86 29.22 0.87
CA PRO A 901 -6.14 29.78 1.31
C PRO A 901 -6.07 30.38 2.72
N TYR A 902 -5.27 29.78 3.60
CA TYR A 902 -5.04 30.24 4.96
C TYR A 902 -4.36 31.61 5.10
N ASN A 903 -3.88 32.20 4.01
CA ASN A 903 -3.33 33.56 3.99
C ASN A 903 -4.41 34.64 3.84
N PHE A 904 -5.62 34.32 3.36
CA PHE A 904 -6.59 35.35 2.97
C PHE A 904 -7.03 36.29 4.11
N PRO A 905 -7.30 35.86 5.35
CA PRO A 905 -7.60 36.78 6.46
C PRO A 905 -6.51 37.82 6.67
N ALA A 906 -5.26 37.38 6.81
CA ALA A 906 -4.12 38.27 7.02
C ALA A 906 -3.89 39.22 5.83
N LEU A 907 -4.07 38.74 4.59
CA LEU A 907 -3.94 39.58 3.40
C LEU A 907 -5.07 40.60 3.26
N ALA A 908 -6.31 40.24 3.59
CA ALA A 908 -7.46 41.15 3.57
C ALA A 908 -7.28 42.26 4.62
N LEU A 909 -6.94 41.90 5.86
CA LEU A 909 -6.64 42.84 6.94
C LEU A 909 -5.48 43.78 6.59
N GLN A 910 -4.43 43.26 5.94
CA GLN A 910 -3.28 44.04 5.49
C GLN A 910 -3.61 44.97 4.29
N GLN A 911 -4.44 44.50 3.34
CA GLN A 911 -4.93 45.30 2.21
C GLN A 911 -5.84 46.44 2.67
N ALA A 912 -6.78 46.16 3.58
CA ALA A 912 -7.65 47.14 4.22
C ALA A 912 -6.89 48.15 5.08
N ASN A 913 -5.67 47.81 5.51
CA ASN A 913 -4.78 48.62 6.34
C ASN A 913 -5.36 48.93 7.74
N VAL A 914 -6.28 48.10 8.23
CA VAL A 914 -6.87 48.16 9.57
C VAL A 914 -6.05 47.38 10.58
N LYS A 915 -6.14 47.74 11.87
CA LYS A 915 -5.56 47.01 13.01
C LYS A 915 -5.91 45.51 12.99
N ILE A 916 -5.13 44.72 13.72
CA ILE A 916 -5.25 43.27 13.84
C ILE A 916 -5.11 42.80 15.28
N THR A 917 -5.75 41.68 15.61
CA THR A 917 -5.61 40.99 16.89
C THR A 917 -4.32 40.17 16.95
N PRO A 918 -3.85 39.73 18.13
CA PRO A 918 -2.65 38.90 18.31
C PRO A 918 -2.58 37.65 17.42
N PHE A 919 -3.69 36.93 17.25
CA PHE A 919 -3.76 35.81 16.31
C PHE A 919 -3.46 36.25 14.87
N TYR A 920 -4.07 37.34 14.42
CA TYR A 920 -3.81 37.88 13.08
C TYR A 920 -2.45 38.56 12.94
N ALA A 921 -1.76 38.92 14.03
CA ALA A 921 -0.36 39.33 14.01
C ALA A 921 0.58 38.15 13.70
N LEU A 922 0.38 36.99 14.33
CA LEU A 922 1.04 35.74 13.92
C LEU A 922 0.72 35.43 12.44
N MET A 923 -0.56 35.45 12.05
CA MET A 923 -0.94 35.12 10.67
C MET A 923 -0.41 36.13 9.65
N THR A 924 -0.24 37.41 10.01
CA THR A 924 0.44 38.42 9.20
C THR A 924 1.92 38.07 9.02
N ARG A 925 2.63 37.67 10.09
CA ARG A 925 4.02 37.23 10.00
C ARG A 925 4.16 35.95 9.19
N VAL A 926 3.35 34.91 9.45
CA VAL A 926 3.31 33.66 8.67
C VAL A 926 3.09 33.95 7.18
N THR A 927 2.15 34.84 6.87
CA THR A 927 1.78 35.21 5.50
C THR A 927 2.84 36.01 4.77
N ASN A 928 3.60 36.87 5.45
CA ASN A 928 4.63 37.68 4.79
C ASN A 928 6.00 36.98 4.76
N ASP A 929 6.47 36.45 5.90
CA ASP A 929 7.83 35.94 6.06
C ASP A 929 7.99 34.48 5.59
N ILE A 930 6.93 33.67 5.59
CA ILE A 930 6.95 32.29 5.05
C ILE A 930 6.43 32.27 3.61
N LEU A 931 6.97 31.34 2.82
CA LEU A 931 6.42 30.96 1.53
C LEU A 931 5.05 30.27 1.70
N ALA A 932 4.18 30.40 0.70
CA ALA A 932 2.92 29.64 0.65
C ALA A 932 3.20 28.13 0.65
N SER A 933 2.46 27.36 1.45
CA SER A 933 2.60 25.89 1.52
C SER A 933 1.35 25.12 1.12
N THR A 934 1.58 23.93 0.56
CA THR A 934 0.54 22.98 0.17
C THR A 934 1.05 21.54 0.27
N THR A 935 0.12 20.60 0.17
CA THR A 935 0.38 19.15 0.02
C THR A 935 0.95 18.89 -1.38
N ASP A 936 2.09 18.20 -1.53
CA ASP A 936 2.76 18.06 -2.84
C ASP A 936 1.84 17.46 -3.93
N PRO A 937 1.42 18.26 -4.93
CA PRO A 937 0.49 17.82 -5.97
C PRO A 937 1.19 17.07 -7.12
N SER A 938 2.52 17.22 -7.27
CA SER A 938 3.31 16.49 -8.26
C SER A 938 3.64 15.08 -7.76
N ALA A 939 3.76 14.91 -6.43
CA ALA A 939 3.69 13.60 -5.82
C ALA A 939 2.31 12.92 -5.98
N SER A 940 1.26 13.59 -6.47
CA SER A 940 -0.14 13.11 -6.38
C SER A 940 -0.49 11.84 -7.19
N ILE A 941 0.45 11.28 -7.95
CA ILE A 941 0.34 9.89 -8.46
C ILE A 941 0.66 8.85 -7.37
N SER A 942 1.66 9.14 -6.51
CA SER A 942 2.26 8.19 -5.55
C SER A 942 2.25 8.63 -4.08
N ASN A 943 1.64 9.78 -3.79
CA ASN A 943 0.93 10.18 -2.57
C ASN A 943 0.00 8.95 -1.85
N ASN A 944 1.17 8.70 -1.04
CA ASN A 944 1.75 7.95 0.13
C ASN A 944 1.09 7.97 1.53
N TYR A 945 0.97 9.22 1.93
CA TYR A 945 0.52 9.99 3.08
C TYR A 945 0.46 11.40 2.46
N ASN A 946 -0.46 12.30 2.84
CA ASN A 946 -0.53 13.70 2.34
C ASN A 946 0.84 14.21 1.91
N GLY A 947 1.00 14.37 0.59
CA GLY A 947 2.27 14.56 -0.09
C GLY A 947 3.10 15.62 0.64
N GLN A 948 4.36 15.27 0.94
CA GLN A 948 5.24 16.03 1.83
C GLN A 948 5.01 17.52 1.68
N LYS A 949 4.67 18.21 2.79
CA LYS A 949 4.44 19.66 2.80
C LYS A 949 5.56 20.37 2.05
N ILE A 950 5.22 20.97 0.93
CA ILE A 950 6.10 21.80 0.11
C ILE A 950 5.79 23.27 0.33
N PHE A 951 6.79 24.09 0.06
CA PHE A 951 6.73 25.54 0.09
C PHE A 951 7.03 26.05 -1.32
N VAL A 952 6.26 27.01 -1.84
CA VAL A 952 6.39 27.47 -3.23
C VAL A 952 7.02 28.86 -3.25
N THR A 953 8.13 29.00 -3.97
CA THR A 953 8.82 30.28 -4.13
C THR A 953 8.07 31.20 -5.10
N ASN A 954 8.29 32.53 -5.03
CA ASN A 954 7.70 33.50 -5.98
C ASN A 954 8.02 33.25 -7.47
N LYS A 955 8.99 32.37 -7.77
CA LYS A 955 9.32 31.88 -9.12
C LYS A 955 8.45 30.71 -9.61
N ASN A 956 7.56 30.21 -8.74
CA ASN A 956 6.80 28.97 -8.90
C ASN A 956 7.65 27.68 -8.88
N GLU A 957 8.70 27.68 -8.04
CA GLU A 957 9.54 26.50 -7.78
C GLU A 957 9.20 25.93 -6.39
N SER A 958 8.88 24.63 -6.32
CA SER A 958 8.64 23.91 -5.05
C SER A 958 9.94 23.62 -4.31
N ILE A 959 9.96 23.92 -3.00
CA ILE A 959 11.05 23.58 -2.09
C ILE A 959 10.55 22.86 -0.84
N THR A 960 11.44 22.09 -0.23
CA THR A 960 11.22 21.34 1.00
C THR A 960 11.69 22.13 2.22
N GLU A 961 11.17 21.78 3.40
CA GLU A 961 11.38 22.52 4.66
C GLU A 961 12.85 22.73 5.04
N ASP A 962 13.74 21.79 4.70
CA ASP A 962 15.18 21.89 4.93
C ASP A 962 15.81 23.14 4.28
N LYS A 963 15.22 23.65 3.19
CA LYS A 963 15.69 24.84 2.46
C LYS A 963 15.17 26.17 3.04
N LEU A 964 14.25 26.16 4.00
CA LEU A 964 13.80 27.38 4.68
C LEU A 964 14.91 27.98 5.56
N THR A 965 14.89 29.31 5.71
CA THR A 965 15.82 30.03 6.60
C THR A 965 15.56 29.72 8.08
N LYS A 966 16.49 30.06 8.98
CA LYS A 966 16.32 29.87 10.43
C LYS A 966 15.07 30.58 10.97
N LYS A 967 14.88 31.87 10.66
CA LYS A 967 13.71 32.66 11.05
C LYS A 967 12.40 32.03 10.56
N GLN A 968 12.38 31.52 9.33
CA GLN A 968 11.20 30.85 8.76
C GLN A 968 10.87 29.53 9.47
N LYS A 969 11.89 28.75 9.86
CA LYS A 969 11.69 27.51 10.63
C LYS A 969 11.20 27.78 12.06
N GLU A 970 11.68 28.85 12.68
CA GLU A 970 11.22 29.30 14.01
C GLU A 970 9.74 29.73 13.95
N LEU A 971 9.39 30.61 13.01
CA LEU A 971 8.01 31.06 12.80
C LEU A 971 7.06 29.93 12.35
N LEU A 972 7.55 28.98 11.55
CA LEU A 972 6.79 27.77 11.18
C LEU A 972 6.55 26.85 12.38
N GLN A 973 7.49 26.79 13.32
CA GLN A 973 7.34 26.00 14.54
C GLN A 973 6.31 26.64 15.49
N ASP A 974 6.33 27.97 15.66
CA ASP A 974 5.30 28.70 16.42
C ASP A 974 3.90 28.43 15.82
N TYR A 975 3.76 28.59 14.51
CA TYR A 975 2.50 28.34 13.79
C TYR A 975 2.03 26.88 13.91
N ARG A 976 2.94 25.90 13.85
CA ARG A 976 2.61 24.47 14.04
C ARG A 976 2.21 24.13 15.46
N LEU A 977 2.85 24.75 16.46
CA LEU A 977 2.49 24.57 17.87
C LEU A 977 1.07 25.09 18.11
N LEU A 978 0.77 26.30 17.65
CA LEU A 978 -0.57 26.88 17.74
C LEU A 978 -1.61 26.10 16.93
N GLN A 979 -1.34 25.75 15.67
CA GLN A 979 -2.30 24.98 14.86
C GLN A 979 -2.55 23.58 15.47
N TYR A 980 -1.53 22.93 16.05
CA TYR A 980 -1.75 21.69 16.79
C TYR A 980 -2.65 21.94 18.00
N ASP A 981 -2.38 22.98 18.80
CA ASP A 981 -3.17 23.34 19.96
C ASP A 981 -4.66 23.49 19.64
N LEU A 982 -4.96 24.31 18.62
CA LEU A 982 -6.31 24.66 18.18
C LEU A 982 -7.04 23.55 17.41
N THR A 983 -6.43 22.39 17.16
CA THR A 983 -7.07 21.30 16.37
C THR A 983 -6.93 19.89 16.96
N ALA A 984 -5.87 19.61 17.69
CA ALA A 984 -5.50 18.25 18.15
C ALA A 984 -4.82 18.23 19.54
N GLY A 985 -4.66 19.39 20.17
CA GLY A 985 -4.12 19.57 21.51
C GLY A 985 -5.20 19.72 22.56
N GLU A 986 -4.89 20.50 23.59
CA GLU A 986 -5.77 20.78 24.73
C GLU A 986 -6.48 22.17 24.60
N GLU A 987 -6.43 22.79 23.42
CA GLU A 987 -7.08 24.08 23.08
C GLU A 987 -6.69 25.29 23.98
N TYR A 988 -5.45 25.34 24.51
CA TYR A 988 -4.97 26.39 25.43
C TYR A 988 -5.08 27.83 24.90
N ALA A 989 -4.94 28.05 23.60
CA ALA A 989 -5.01 29.36 22.94
C ALA A 989 -6.35 29.63 22.23
N SER A 990 -7.38 28.82 22.49
CA SER A 990 -8.70 28.94 21.85
C SER A 990 -9.32 30.33 22.01
N GLU A 991 -9.47 30.80 23.25
CA GLU A 991 -10.01 32.13 23.59
C GLU A 991 -9.15 33.26 22.99
N TRP A 992 -7.83 33.15 23.12
CA TRP A 992 -6.87 34.11 22.54
C TRP A 992 -6.97 34.22 21.01
N ALA A 993 -7.33 33.12 20.34
CA ALA A 993 -7.47 33.08 18.89
C ALA A 993 -8.84 33.60 18.38
N ILE A 994 -9.82 33.86 19.27
CA ILE A 994 -11.13 34.44 18.92
C ILE A 994 -11.35 35.87 19.42
N GLN A 995 -10.31 36.52 19.97
CA GLN A 995 -10.38 37.93 20.40
C GLN A 995 -10.99 38.83 19.32
N SER A 996 -11.91 39.70 19.73
CA SER A 996 -12.65 40.66 18.92
C SER A 996 -12.11 42.10 19.10
N TRP A 997 -12.89 43.10 18.68
CA TRP A 997 -12.63 44.52 18.92
C TRP A 997 -13.43 45.11 20.11
N THR A 998 -14.10 44.27 20.89
CA THR A 998 -15.16 44.67 21.83
C THR A 998 -14.89 44.37 23.31
N GLU A 999 -13.64 44.05 23.67
CA GLU A 999 -13.15 43.92 25.06
C GLU A 999 -11.93 44.82 25.36
#